data_AF-A0A7L4ZHN1-F1
#
_entry.id   AF-A0A7L4ZHN1-F1
#
_cell.length_a   1.000
_cell.length_b   1.000
_cell.length_c   1.000
_cell.angle_alpha   90.00
_cell.angle_beta   90.00
_cell.angle_gamma   90.00
#
_symmetry.space_group_name_H-M   'P 1'
#
loop_
_entity.id
_entity.type
_entity.pdbx_description
1 polymer ?
#
loop_
_entity_poly.entity_id
_entity_poly.type
_entity_poly.pdbx_seq_one_letter_code
_entity_poly.pdbx_strand_id
1 'polypeptide(L)'
;MTSCTTNLLFAFMHKIICFLLLCVVSVTYAQTDSTFCEKSTLVLNMLEKNHYQPKTIDDDFSTYVFTTLFERLDQKRMLYSEADMKALESLKTKLDDYLLTKECDFIQEFTTSYKNQLLLAQKSIELVEKSKLDFSGKDTVFYGSLKDDSQFSDTRKTLEKRWSKKIRIDIIGDYLSLSNPANFNKIKSQLKSKVIAENKCYILDKLQAVGGLESYLETMFLDVICSYFDPHSSYFDPTDNATFMNSIGTETSSIGVWFSKNSDGKIVVSGLQTGSTAWKEKEINAGDLVLSLEANKNTINTTCLSLSNLYDFISDEINQTIAIKVLTQKNINKTIILKKENLKIEANAVNSFILKGELNIGYISLPSFYTNLDYGFGSANDIAKELFKLNAVNIDGLILDLRGNGGGSMKQAIDLAGMFIDKGPLGIYRDQDNKKTIIKDFNRGTLFRKPLVILVDNGSASASEFIAAALRDHNRAIIVGSKTYGKATIQQILPLKNDLGFIKITLEKMYGFKGNSHQAKGIVPDIEFPNLYTGIEDGESGNANFIKNDTVLKNVYFKIPATANHDNLRTQSLARTENNKAIKTIKNINSNLLNYLNSQRKLALSVESLKKDRDNFNAIFEKTDAIEMKHETFEVVNLEDYKEILAYNKNKAKLNSYAIKSIETDHEIEETYRIISDYIKQLAQ
;
A
#
# COMPACT_ATOMS: atom_id res chain seq x y z
N MET A 1 -43.67 64.88 -31.97
CA MET A 1 -43.75 65.00 -30.50
C MET A 1 -44.92 64.17 -30.00
N THR A 2 -44.63 63.30 -29.03
CA THR A 2 -45.55 62.63 -28.09
C THR A 2 -46.75 61.84 -28.62
N SER A 3 -46.53 60.56 -28.94
CA SER A 3 -47.43 59.47 -28.53
C SER A 3 -46.79 58.11 -28.82
N CYS A 4 -45.85 57.68 -27.98
CA CYS A 4 -45.41 56.29 -27.96
C CYS A 4 -44.70 56.02 -26.64
N THR A 5 -45.42 55.62 -25.59
CA THR A 5 -44.85 55.06 -24.33
C THR A 5 -45.94 54.68 -23.30
N THR A 6 -47.03 54.04 -23.71
CA THR A 6 -47.99 53.49 -22.73
C THR A 6 -48.52 52.08 -23.01
N ASN A 7 -48.25 51.49 -24.18
CA ASN A 7 -48.75 50.13 -24.50
C ASN A 7 -47.70 49.01 -24.44
N LEU A 8 -46.44 49.30 -24.06
CA LEU A 8 -45.39 48.26 -23.98
C LEU A 8 -45.15 47.70 -22.56
N LEU A 9 -45.59 48.39 -21.49
CA LEU A 9 -45.38 47.92 -20.12
C LEU A 9 -46.45 46.95 -19.62
N PHE A 10 -47.69 47.02 -20.12
CA PHE A 10 -48.78 46.15 -19.65
C PHE A 10 -48.77 44.75 -20.30
N ALA A 11 -48.19 44.60 -21.49
CA ALA A 11 -48.05 43.30 -22.17
C ALA A 11 -46.86 42.47 -21.67
N PHE A 12 -45.88 43.10 -21.00
CA PHE A 12 -44.70 42.42 -20.46
C PHE A 12 -44.92 41.83 -19.05
N MET A 13 -45.78 42.47 -18.23
CA MET A 13 -46.04 41.99 -16.87
C MET A 13 -47.00 40.78 -16.79
N HIS A 14 -47.88 40.59 -17.79
CA HIS A 14 -48.80 39.43 -17.80
C HIS A 14 -48.16 38.14 -18.36
N LYS A 15 -47.09 38.24 -19.18
CA LYS A 15 -46.31 37.08 -19.65
C LYS A 15 -45.27 36.59 -18.63
N ILE A 16 -44.79 37.45 -17.74
CA ILE A 16 -43.86 37.04 -16.67
C ILE A 16 -44.60 36.32 -15.54
N ILE A 17 -45.83 36.71 -15.22
CA ILE A 17 -46.61 36.08 -14.13
C ILE A 17 -47.21 34.71 -14.54
N CYS A 18 -47.52 34.49 -15.82
CA CYS A 18 -47.90 33.14 -16.32
C CYS A 18 -46.70 32.21 -16.58
N PHE A 19 -45.47 32.73 -16.70
CA PHE A 19 -44.25 31.91 -16.79
C PHE A 19 -43.67 31.59 -15.40
N LEU A 20 -44.01 32.36 -14.36
CA LEU A 20 -43.65 32.11 -12.96
C LEU A 20 -44.64 31.20 -12.21
N LEU A 21 -45.83 30.92 -12.76
CA LEU A 21 -46.80 29.97 -12.19
C LEU A 21 -46.90 28.62 -12.94
N LEU A 22 -46.12 28.41 -14.01
CA LEU A 22 -45.97 27.11 -14.70
C LEU A 22 -44.64 26.39 -14.41
N CYS A 23 -43.79 26.96 -13.55
CA CYS A 23 -42.53 26.33 -13.10
C CYS A 23 -42.59 25.85 -11.63
N VAL A 24 -43.79 25.76 -11.06
CA VAL A 24 -44.00 25.19 -9.73
C VAL A 24 -44.93 24.01 -9.90
N VAL A 25 -44.50 22.86 -9.37
CA VAL A 25 -45.06 21.51 -9.46
C VAL A 25 -44.43 20.65 -10.58
N SER A 26 -43.80 19.57 -10.11
CA SER A 26 -43.34 18.36 -10.81
C SER A 26 -42.04 18.42 -11.62
N VAL A 27 -40.91 18.63 -10.93
CA VAL A 27 -39.74 17.72 -11.02
C VAL A 27 -39.08 17.64 -9.64
N THR A 28 -39.71 16.94 -8.70
CA THR A 28 -38.96 16.12 -7.75
C THR A 28 -38.81 14.74 -8.39
N TYR A 29 -38.02 14.66 -9.45
CA TYR A 29 -37.43 13.38 -9.81
C TYR A 29 -36.13 13.29 -9.04
N ALA A 30 -36.07 12.27 -8.17
CA ALA A 30 -34.88 11.81 -7.52
C ALA A 30 -33.74 11.74 -8.55
N GLN A 31 -32.67 12.50 -8.30
CA GLN A 31 -31.46 12.46 -9.11
C GLN A 31 -30.34 11.73 -8.35
N THR A 32 -30.70 10.70 -7.59
CA THR A 32 -29.77 9.95 -6.74
C THR A 32 -29.69 8.46 -7.04
N ASP A 33 -30.53 7.90 -7.93
CA ASP A 33 -30.51 6.44 -8.19
C ASP A 33 -29.75 6.02 -9.47
N SER A 34 -29.35 6.96 -10.35
CA SER A 34 -28.75 6.59 -11.66
C SER A 34 -27.25 6.35 -11.67
N THR A 35 -26.49 6.69 -10.61
CA THR A 35 -25.02 6.69 -10.66
C THR A 35 -24.41 5.31 -10.42
N PHE A 36 -24.85 4.58 -9.40
CA PHE A 36 -24.26 3.27 -9.08
C PHE A 36 -24.50 2.23 -10.17
N CYS A 37 -25.72 2.17 -10.72
CA CYS A 37 -26.05 1.18 -11.74
C CYS A 37 -25.31 1.43 -13.06
N GLU A 38 -25.11 2.71 -13.41
CA GLU A 38 -24.28 3.09 -14.55
C GLU A 38 -22.80 2.76 -14.31
N LYS A 39 -22.25 3.12 -13.14
CA LYS A 39 -20.87 2.79 -12.75
C LYS A 39 -20.61 1.29 -12.81
N SER A 40 -21.45 0.48 -12.16
CA SER A 40 -21.30 -0.98 -12.12
C SER A 40 -21.42 -1.61 -13.51
N THR A 41 -22.36 -1.15 -14.33
CA THR A 41 -22.46 -1.56 -15.74
C THR A 41 -21.16 -1.25 -16.50
N LEU A 42 -20.59 -0.06 -16.33
CA LEU A 42 -19.35 0.32 -17.00
C LEU A 42 -18.16 -0.51 -16.51
N VAL A 43 -18.04 -0.73 -15.20
CA VAL A 43 -17.00 -1.55 -14.59
C VAL A 43 -17.06 -2.99 -15.10
N LEU A 44 -18.23 -3.63 -15.03
CA LEU A 44 -18.42 -5.00 -15.54
C LEU A 44 -18.08 -5.09 -17.03
N ASN A 45 -18.58 -4.16 -17.85
CA ASN A 45 -18.26 -4.13 -19.27
C ASN A 45 -16.75 -4.00 -19.54
N MET A 46 -16.03 -3.20 -18.73
CA MET A 46 -14.59 -3.04 -18.88
C MET A 46 -13.85 -4.32 -18.51
N LEU A 47 -14.25 -4.98 -17.42
CA LEU A 47 -13.67 -6.23 -16.95
C LEU A 47 -13.93 -7.38 -17.93
N GLU A 48 -15.17 -7.59 -18.37
CA GLU A 48 -15.52 -8.67 -19.29
C GLU A 48 -14.82 -8.55 -20.65
N LYS A 49 -14.63 -7.33 -21.15
CA LYS A 49 -14.08 -7.08 -22.49
C LYS A 49 -12.57 -6.96 -22.55
N ASN A 50 -11.92 -6.57 -21.45
CA ASN A 50 -10.50 -6.19 -21.48
C ASN A 50 -9.65 -6.92 -20.44
N HIS A 51 -10.24 -7.52 -19.41
CA HIS A 51 -9.46 -8.19 -18.37
C HIS A 51 -8.68 -9.36 -18.97
N TYR A 52 -7.44 -9.56 -18.55
CA TYR A 52 -6.55 -10.61 -19.04
C TYR A 52 -7.18 -12.01 -19.02
N GLN A 53 -7.96 -12.28 -17.97
CA GLN A 53 -8.67 -13.53 -17.77
C GLN A 53 -10.09 -13.18 -17.29
N PRO A 54 -11.01 -12.82 -18.20
CA PRO A 54 -12.36 -12.43 -17.80
C PRO A 54 -13.07 -13.64 -17.17
N LYS A 55 -13.98 -13.38 -16.24
CA LYS A 55 -14.78 -14.38 -15.53
C LYS A 55 -16.26 -14.19 -15.83
N THR A 56 -17.04 -15.25 -15.64
CA THR A 56 -18.49 -15.19 -15.75
C THR A 56 -19.09 -14.40 -14.59
N ILE A 57 -20.19 -13.72 -14.86
CA ILE A 57 -21.01 -13.03 -13.86
C ILE A 57 -22.21 -13.93 -13.59
N ASP A 58 -22.10 -14.74 -12.53
CA ASP A 58 -23.04 -15.80 -12.14
C ASP A 58 -23.16 -15.88 -10.60
N ASP A 59 -23.81 -16.92 -10.08
CA ASP A 59 -23.96 -17.18 -8.64
C ASP A 59 -22.63 -17.23 -7.87
N ASP A 60 -21.53 -17.68 -8.49
CA ASP A 60 -20.20 -17.72 -7.86
C ASP A 60 -19.63 -16.29 -7.72
N PHE A 61 -19.83 -15.44 -8.74
CA PHE A 61 -19.55 -14.01 -8.65
C PHE A 61 -20.35 -13.36 -7.51
N SER A 62 -21.66 -13.60 -7.47
CA SER A 62 -22.54 -13.05 -6.43
C SER A 62 -22.10 -13.46 -5.04
N THR A 63 -21.78 -14.75 -4.86
CA THR A 63 -21.36 -15.29 -3.57
C THR A 63 -20.04 -14.67 -3.12
N TYR A 64 -19.09 -14.52 -4.04
CA TYR A 64 -17.81 -13.86 -3.75
C TYR A 64 -18.02 -12.40 -3.36
N VAL A 65 -18.73 -11.63 -4.19
CA VAL A 65 -18.94 -10.19 -3.93
C VAL A 65 -19.64 -9.97 -2.61
N PHE A 66 -20.71 -10.73 -2.34
CA PHE A 66 -21.42 -10.68 -1.07
C PHE A 66 -20.48 -10.97 0.11
N THR A 67 -19.75 -12.09 0.07
CA THR A 67 -18.89 -12.53 1.18
C THR A 67 -17.76 -11.53 1.42
N THR A 68 -17.03 -11.14 0.37
CA THR A 68 -15.88 -10.24 0.47
C THR A 68 -16.29 -8.82 0.87
N LEU A 69 -17.48 -8.35 0.47
CA LEU A 69 -18.01 -7.07 0.93
C LEU A 69 -18.17 -7.05 2.45
N PHE A 70 -18.79 -8.08 3.04
CA PHE A 70 -18.94 -8.16 4.51
C PHE A 70 -17.61 -8.38 5.23
N GLU A 71 -16.67 -9.12 4.64
CA GLU A 71 -15.31 -9.24 5.19
C GLU A 71 -14.60 -7.88 5.25
N ARG A 72 -14.83 -7.00 4.28
CA ARG A 72 -14.26 -5.64 4.28
C ARG A 72 -15.01 -4.68 5.21
N LEU A 73 -16.34 -4.75 5.24
CA LEU A 73 -17.17 -3.89 6.10
C LEU A 73 -17.09 -4.26 7.58
N ASP A 74 -16.94 -5.55 7.88
CA ASP A 74 -16.94 -6.08 9.24
C ASP A 74 -15.83 -7.12 9.44
N GLN A 75 -14.58 -6.74 9.10
CA GLN A 75 -13.39 -7.60 9.20
C GLN A 75 -13.22 -8.26 10.57
N LYS A 76 -13.63 -7.57 11.64
CA LYS A 76 -13.54 -8.08 13.03
C LYS A 76 -14.80 -8.81 13.49
N ARG A 77 -15.83 -8.93 12.64
CA ARG A 77 -17.14 -9.55 12.92
C ARG A 77 -17.79 -8.99 14.19
N MET A 78 -17.83 -7.67 14.28
CA MET A 78 -18.28 -6.86 15.42
C MET A 78 -19.58 -6.09 15.15
N LEU A 79 -20.02 -6.01 13.90
CA LEU A 79 -21.18 -5.23 13.47
C LEU A 79 -22.40 -6.11 13.24
N TYR A 80 -22.27 -7.19 12.47
CA TYR A 80 -23.39 -8.04 12.04
C TYR A 80 -23.55 -9.30 12.92
N SER A 81 -24.78 -9.65 13.26
CA SER A 81 -25.14 -10.95 13.85
C SER A 81 -25.53 -11.97 12.77
N GLU A 82 -25.62 -13.25 13.13
CA GLU A 82 -26.08 -14.29 12.19
C GLU A 82 -27.49 -13.99 11.66
N ALA A 83 -28.38 -13.46 12.50
CA ALA A 83 -29.73 -13.06 12.10
C ALA A 83 -29.72 -11.89 11.10
N ASP A 84 -28.80 -10.92 11.27
CA ASP A 84 -28.66 -9.80 10.32
C ASP A 84 -28.14 -10.28 8.97
N MET A 85 -27.14 -11.19 8.98
CA MET A 85 -26.62 -11.81 7.75
C MET A 85 -27.69 -12.62 7.04
N LYS A 86 -28.47 -13.40 7.79
CA LYS A 86 -29.57 -14.21 7.25
C LYS A 86 -30.65 -13.37 6.57
N ALA A 87 -30.88 -12.13 7.04
CA ALA A 87 -31.83 -11.21 6.40
C ALA A 87 -31.38 -10.79 4.98
N LEU A 88 -30.08 -10.79 4.72
CA LEU A 88 -29.49 -10.43 3.42
C LEU A 88 -29.10 -11.66 2.59
N GLU A 89 -29.26 -12.88 3.12
CA GLU A 89 -28.83 -14.13 2.48
C GLU A 89 -29.45 -14.33 1.10
N SER A 90 -30.67 -13.82 0.87
CA SER A 90 -31.32 -13.90 -0.44
C SER A 90 -30.58 -13.14 -1.55
N LEU A 91 -29.76 -12.14 -1.20
CA LEU A 91 -28.96 -11.38 -2.14
C LEU A 91 -27.68 -12.12 -2.54
N LYS A 92 -27.21 -13.07 -1.72
CA LYS A 92 -25.92 -13.76 -1.89
C LYS A 92 -25.72 -14.42 -3.24
N THR A 93 -26.79 -14.87 -3.90
CA THR A 93 -26.75 -15.53 -5.21
C THR A 93 -27.58 -14.78 -6.25
N LYS A 94 -27.79 -13.47 -6.09
CA LYS A 94 -28.65 -12.67 -6.99
C LYS A 94 -28.04 -11.34 -7.40
N LEU A 95 -26.85 -11.00 -6.92
CA LEU A 95 -26.21 -9.72 -7.25
C LEU A 95 -25.92 -9.63 -8.75
N ASP A 96 -25.48 -10.72 -9.36
CA ASP A 96 -25.30 -10.90 -10.80
C ASP A 96 -26.60 -10.64 -11.57
N ASP A 97 -27.71 -11.30 -11.19
CA ASP A 97 -29.02 -11.09 -11.80
C ASP A 97 -29.39 -9.60 -11.79
N TYR A 98 -29.33 -8.97 -10.62
CA TYR A 98 -29.67 -7.54 -10.44
C TYR A 98 -28.75 -6.61 -11.24
N LEU A 99 -27.45 -6.88 -11.27
CA LEU A 99 -26.49 -6.08 -12.03
C LEU A 99 -26.68 -6.22 -13.55
N LEU A 100 -27.00 -7.44 -14.03
CA LEU A 100 -27.23 -7.72 -15.45
C LEU A 100 -28.56 -7.14 -15.94
N THR A 101 -29.62 -7.17 -15.12
CA THR A 101 -30.92 -6.54 -15.43
C THR A 101 -30.95 -5.04 -15.15
N LYS A 102 -29.89 -4.49 -14.53
CA LYS A 102 -29.76 -3.09 -14.11
C LYS A 102 -30.78 -2.68 -13.04
N GLU A 103 -31.16 -3.61 -12.19
CA GLU A 103 -32.01 -3.41 -11.02
C GLU A 103 -31.15 -3.20 -9.76
N CYS A 104 -30.48 -2.05 -9.67
CA CYS A 104 -29.46 -1.82 -8.66
C CYS A 104 -29.96 -1.30 -7.30
N ASP A 105 -31.27 -1.27 -7.06
CA ASP A 105 -31.89 -0.77 -5.82
C ASP A 105 -31.45 -1.54 -4.56
N PHE A 106 -30.93 -2.77 -4.73
CA PHE A 106 -30.36 -3.57 -3.64
C PHE A 106 -29.24 -2.82 -2.89
N ILE A 107 -28.53 -1.87 -3.52
CA ILE A 107 -27.46 -1.11 -2.87
C ILE A 107 -27.99 -0.26 -1.70
N GLN A 108 -29.24 0.20 -1.78
CA GLN A 108 -29.90 0.92 -0.69
C GLN A 108 -30.20 0.02 0.50
N GLU A 109 -30.47 -1.27 0.25
CA GLU A 109 -30.65 -2.27 1.30
C GLU A 109 -29.34 -2.50 2.08
N PHE A 110 -28.21 -2.64 1.38
CA PHE A 110 -26.88 -2.70 2.01
C PHE A 110 -26.54 -1.42 2.78
N THR A 111 -26.80 -0.26 2.20
CA THR A 111 -26.51 1.04 2.82
C THR A 111 -27.30 1.26 4.09
N THR A 112 -28.60 0.94 4.04
CA THR A 112 -29.49 1.01 5.20
C THR A 112 -29.06 0.02 6.28
N SER A 113 -28.75 -1.23 5.89
CA SER A 113 -28.30 -2.27 6.82
C SER A 113 -27.01 -1.87 7.53
N TYR A 114 -25.99 -1.45 6.77
CA TYR A 114 -24.69 -1.06 7.34
C TYR A 114 -24.80 0.16 8.26
N LYS A 115 -25.55 1.19 7.85
CA LYS A 115 -25.84 2.35 8.70
C LYS A 115 -26.48 1.92 10.03
N ASN A 116 -27.48 1.04 9.97
CA ASN A 116 -28.15 0.54 11.16
C ASN A 116 -27.18 -0.23 12.06
N GLN A 117 -26.31 -1.08 11.50
CA GLN A 117 -25.33 -1.82 12.30
C GLN A 117 -24.28 -0.89 12.96
N LEU A 118 -23.86 0.17 12.28
CA LEU A 118 -22.99 1.20 12.86
C LEU A 118 -23.67 1.90 14.04
N LEU A 119 -24.93 2.33 13.89
CA LEU A 119 -25.69 2.97 14.97
C LEU A 119 -25.93 2.02 16.16
N LEU A 120 -26.20 0.74 15.88
CA LEU A 120 -26.34 -0.27 16.93
C LEU A 120 -25.00 -0.54 17.64
N ALA A 121 -23.88 -0.58 16.92
CA ALA A 121 -22.55 -0.68 17.51
C ALA A 121 -22.23 0.52 18.40
N GLN A 122 -22.58 1.74 17.97
CA GLN A 122 -22.47 2.95 18.80
C GLN A 122 -23.23 2.81 20.11
N LYS A 123 -24.49 2.34 20.06
CA LYS A 123 -25.31 2.07 21.25
C LYS A 123 -24.67 1.00 22.15
N SER A 124 -24.11 -0.07 21.58
CA SER A 124 -23.38 -1.08 22.34
C SER A 124 -22.17 -0.48 23.07
N ILE A 125 -21.40 0.40 22.43
CA ILE A 125 -20.27 1.11 23.06
C ILE A 125 -20.75 1.99 24.22
N GLU A 126 -21.87 2.71 24.07
CA GLU A 126 -22.47 3.53 25.14
C GLU A 126 -22.95 2.69 26.34
N LEU A 127 -23.46 1.48 26.10
CA LEU A 127 -23.79 0.55 27.19
C LEU A 127 -22.54 0.10 27.93
N VAL A 128 -21.45 -0.21 27.20
CA VAL A 128 -20.16 -0.57 27.80
C VAL A 128 -19.59 0.59 28.62
N GLU A 129 -19.71 1.82 28.13
CA GLU A 129 -19.33 3.04 28.85
C GLU A 129 -20.03 3.16 30.21
N LYS A 130 -21.32 2.87 30.29
CA LYS A 130 -22.10 2.91 31.55
C LYS A 130 -21.85 1.70 32.46
N SER A 131 -21.33 0.61 31.92
CA SER A 131 -21.08 -0.64 32.65
C SER A 131 -19.81 -0.64 33.50
N LYS A 132 -19.78 -1.48 34.55
CA LYS A 132 -18.53 -1.81 35.27
C LYS A 132 -17.79 -2.91 34.51
N LEU A 133 -16.54 -2.65 34.13
CA LEU A 133 -15.70 -3.61 33.42
C LEU A 133 -14.93 -4.51 34.38
N ASP A 134 -14.98 -5.82 34.15
CA ASP A 134 -14.22 -6.82 34.89
C ASP A 134 -12.94 -7.21 34.14
N PHE A 135 -11.81 -7.14 34.85
CA PHE A 135 -10.46 -7.46 34.38
C PHE A 135 -9.81 -8.58 35.23
N SER A 136 -10.62 -9.32 35.99
CA SER A 136 -10.15 -10.40 36.88
C SER A 136 -9.66 -11.65 36.14
N GLY A 137 -9.89 -11.76 34.83
CA GLY A 137 -9.55 -12.94 34.04
C GLY A 137 -10.62 -14.04 34.01
N LYS A 138 -11.82 -13.80 34.57
CA LYS A 138 -12.97 -14.72 34.44
C LYS A 138 -13.41 -14.91 32.99
N ASP A 139 -13.35 -13.85 32.20
CA ASP A 139 -13.54 -13.91 30.75
C ASP A 139 -12.24 -14.34 30.05
N THR A 140 -12.38 -14.97 28.88
CA THR A 140 -11.26 -15.35 28.02
C THR A 140 -11.38 -14.77 26.62
N VAL A 141 -10.23 -14.64 25.97
CA VAL A 141 -10.04 -14.22 24.57
C VAL A 141 -9.21 -15.26 23.84
N PHE A 142 -9.49 -15.44 22.56
CA PHE A 142 -8.84 -16.43 21.71
C PHE A 142 -8.08 -15.70 20.59
N TYR A 143 -6.85 -16.14 20.35
CA TYR A 143 -5.99 -15.72 19.24
C TYR A 143 -5.51 -16.97 18.48
N GLY A 144 -5.19 -16.85 17.19
CA GLY A 144 -4.71 -17.97 16.37
C GLY A 144 -5.61 -18.26 15.16
N SER A 145 -5.28 -19.36 14.45
CA SER A 145 -5.81 -19.81 13.14
C SER A 145 -6.82 -18.88 12.45
N LEU A 146 -6.35 -18.29 11.35
CA LEU A 146 -7.07 -17.46 10.35
C LEU A 146 -8.31 -18.15 9.70
N LYS A 147 -8.79 -19.26 10.24
CA LYS A 147 -9.94 -20.04 9.76
C LYS A 147 -10.81 -20.51 10.93
N ASP A 148 -11.06 -19.65 11.90
CA ASP A 148 -12.14 -19.94 12.83
C ASP A 148 -13.45 -19.37 12.29
N ASP A 149 -14.10 -20.19 11.46
CA ASP A 149 -15.47 -19.96 10.96
C ASP A 149 -16.52 -19.90 12.08
N SER A 150 -16.16 -20.20 13.33
CA SER A 150 -17.07 -20.17 14.51
C SER A 150 -17.38 -18.76 15.05
N GLN A 151 -17.08 -17.71 14.28
CA GLN A 151 -17.06 -16.33 14.76
C GLN A 151 -18.31 -15.49 14.44
N PHE A 152 -19.41 -16.01 13.93
CA PHE A 152 -20.66 -15.22 13.96
C PHE A 152 -21.20 -15.12 15.39
N SER A 153 -21.78 -13.97 15.70
CA SER A 153 -22.48 -13.79 16.97
C SER A 153 -23.93 -14.25 16.76
N ASP A 154 -24.33 -15.36 17.39
CA ASP A 154 -25.68 -15.93 17.22
C ASP A 154 -26.78 -14.92 17.59
N THR A 155 -26.47 -13.96 18.47
CA THR A 155 -27.45 -12.96 18.95
C THR A 155 -26.84 -11.58 19.14
N ARG A 156 -27.70 -10.55 19.16
CA ARG A 156 -27.29 -9.16 19.48
C ARG A 156 -26.62 -9.03 20.86
N LYS A 157 -27.09 -9.78 21.85
CA LYS A 157 -26.52 -9.80 23.20
C LYS A 157 -25.07 -10.33 23.20
N THR A 158 -24.75 -11.22 22.27
CA THR A 158 -23.38 -11.72 22.07
C THR A 158 -22.48 -10.64 21.44
N LEU A 159 -22.98 -9.81 20.52
CA LEU A 159 -22.24 -8.66 19.96
C LEU A 159 -21.93 -7.60 21.04
N GLU A 160 -22.88 -7.29 21.92
CA GLU A 160 -22.63 -6.37 23.05
C GLU A 160 -21.50 -6.87 23.96
N LYS A 161 -21.49 -8.18 24.25
CA LYS A 161 -20.40 -8.82 25.01
C LYS A 161 -19.07 -8.75 24.26
N ARG A 162 -19.06 -8.89 22.94
CA ARG A 162 -17.86 -8.74 22.12
C ARG A 162 -17.30 -7.32 22.20
N TRP A 163 -18.15 -6.30 22.07
CA TRP A 163 -17.73 -4.90 22.26
C TRP A 163 -17.12 -4.69 23.65
N SER A 164 -17.73 -5.24 24.70
CA SER A 164 -17.17 -5.20 26.04
C SER A 164 -15.79 -5.89 26.14
N LYS A 165 -15.61 -7.05 25.49
CA LYS A 165 -14.30 -7.73 25.44
C LYS A 165 -13.27 -6.90 24.69
N LYS A 166 -13.59 -6.45 23.47
CA LYS A 166 -12.72 -5.60 22.64
C LYS A 166 -12.25 -4.36 23.41
N ILE A 167 -13.17 -3.60 24.00
CA ILE A 167 -12.84 -2.40 24.77
C ILE A 167 -11.92 -2.73 25.95
N ARG A 168 -12.13 -3.85 26.64
CA ARG A 168 -11.23 -4.28 27.72
C ARG A 168 -9.84 -4.68 27.22
N ILE A 169 -9.74 -5.34 26.06
CA ILE A 169 -8.47 -5.65 25.40
C ILE A 169 -7.74 -4.34 25.05
N ASP A 170 -8.43 -3.42 24.40
CA ASP A 170 -7.87 -2.12 23.99
C ASP A 170 -7.38 -1.33 25.22
N ILE A 171 -8.15 -1.29 26.33
CA ILE A 171 -7.74 -0.67 27.60
C ILE A 171 -6.46 -1.31 28.16
N ILE A 172 -6.36 -2.64 28.14
CA ILE A 172 -5.15 -3.33 28.60
C ILE A 172 -3.99 -3.06 27.64
N GLY A 173 -4.23 -3.05 26.33
CA GLY A 173 -3.23 -2.71 25.31
C GLY A 173 -2.64 -1.33 25.53
N ASP A 174 -3.50 -0.31 25.68
CA ASP A 174 -3.12 1.06 26.00
C ASP A 174 -2.37 1.16 27.32
N TYR A 175 -2.79 0.40 28.35
CA TYR A 175 -2.07 0.34 29.62
C TYR A 175 -0.65 -0.21 29.44
N LEU A 176 -0.53 -1.29 28.67
CA LEU A 176 0.72 -2.00 28.43
C LEU A 176 1.68 -1.19 27.55
N SER A 177 1.20 -0.30 26.68
CA SER A 177 2.05 0.58 25.86
C SER A 177 2.66 1.75 26.64
N LEU A 178 2.24 1.99 27.88
CA LEU A 178 2.82 3.05 28.72
C LEU A 178 4.21 2.65 29.22
N SER A 179 5.17 3.57 29.16
CA SER A 179 6.56 3.30 29.57
C SER A 179 6.74 3.18 31.09
N ASN A 180 5.94 3.88 31.89
CA ASN A 180 5.96 3.83 33.36
C ASN A 180 4.54 4.02 33.93
N PRO A 181 3.62 3.06 33.72
CA PRO A 181 2.24 3.25 34.11
C PRO A 181 2.11 3.27 35.64
N ALA A 182 1.29 4.21 36.15
CA ALA A 182 0.73 4.05 37.49
C ALA A 182 -0.06 2.73 37.58
N ASN A 183 -0.34 2.25 38.80
CA ASN A 183 -1.12 1.02 39.01
C ASN A 183 -2.38 1.01 38.13
N PHE A 184 -2.64 -0.09 37.41
CA PHE A 184 -3.78 -0.22 36.50
C PHE A 184 -5.10 0.25 37.12
N ASN A 185 -5.35 -0.06 38.39
CA ASN A 185 -6.58 0.36 39.08
C ASN A 185 -6.74 1.88 39.23
N LYS A 186 -5.65 2.65 39.24
CA LYS A 186 -5.67 4.11 39.33
C LYS A 186 -6.00 4.77 37.98
N ILE A 187 -5.53 4.18 36.87
CA ILE A 187 -5.63 4.79 35.54
C ILE A 187 -6.67 4.13 34.62
N LYS A 188 -7.20 2.95 34.98
CA LYS A 188 -8.21 2.23 34.18
C LYS A 188 -9.44 3.07 33.82
N SER A 189 -9.86 4.00 34.68
CA SER A 189 -11.01 4.87 34.38
C SER A 189 -10.69 5.88 33.28
N GLN A 190 -9.50 6.47 33.32
CA GLN A 190 -9.03 7.40 32.28
C GLN A 190 -8.85 6.67 30.95
N LEU A 191 -8.19 5.50 30.98
CA LEU A 191 -8.02 4.65 29.79
C LEU A 191 -9.36 4.22 29.21
N LYS A 192 -10.33 3.84 30.06
CA LYS A 192 -11.69 3.52 29.61
C LYS A 192 -12.31 4.70 28.86
N SER A 193 -12.27 5.91 29.41
CA SER A 193 -12.84 7.09 28.73
C SER A 193 -12.18 7.35 27.38
N LYS A 194 -10.85 7.22 27.30
CA LYS A 194 -10.08 7.36 26.06
C LYS A 194 -10.50 6.31 25.01
N VAL A 195 -10.41 5.02 25.36
CA VAL A 195 -10.72 3.90 24.45
C VAL A 195 -12.17 3.94 23.98
N ILE A 196 -13.12 4.31 24.85
CA ILE A 196 -14.53 4.50 24.47
C ILE A 196 -14.65 5.62 23.43
N ALA A 197 -14.00 6.76 23.65
CA ALA A 197 -14.03 7.87 22.71
C ALA A 197 -13.44 7.46 21.34
N GLU A 198 -12.33 6.74 21.32
CA GLU A 198 -11.72 6.23 20.08
C GLU A 198 -12.63 5.26 19.32
N ASN A 199 -13.27 4.31 20.01
CA ASN A 199 -14.20 3.38 19.37
C ASN A 199 -15.47 4.09 18.87
N LYS A 200 -15.98 5.11 19.59
CA LYS A 200 -17.07 5.96 19.09
C LYS A 200 -16.65 6.75 17.86
N CYS A 201 -15.44 7.31 17.86
CA CYS A 201 -14.89 8.04 16.72
C CYS A 201 -14.73 7.13 15.50
N TYR A 202 -14.31 5.88 15.67
CA TYR A 202 -14.24 4.92 14.57
C TYR A 202 -15.60 4.72 13.89
N ILE A 203 -16.68 4.58 14.67
CA ILE A 203 -18.03 4.47 14.11
C ILE A 203 -18.47 5.78 13.45
N LEU A 204 -18.17 6.92 14.07
CA LEU A 204 -18.54 8.23 13.55
C LEU A 204 -17.84 8.54 12.22
N ASP A 205 -16.55 8.22 12.11
CA ASP A 205 -15.76 8.38 10.87
C ASP A 205 -16.36 7.62 9.69
N LYS A 206 -16.92 6.42 9.93
CA LYS A 206 -17.64 5.66 8.91
C LYS A 206 -18.99 6.28 8.57
N LEU A 207 -19.78 6.67 9.58
CA LEU A 207 -21.06 7.35 9.37
C LEU A 207 -20.91 8.70 8.64
N GLN A 208 -19.76 9.36 8.79
CA GLN A 208 -19.42 10.66 8.23
C GLN A 208 -18.30 10.56 7.19
N ALA A 209 -18.22 9.43 6.46
CA ALA A 209 -17.23 9.26 5.41
C ALA A 209 -17.26 10.44 4.41
N VAL A 210 -16.09 10.82 3.88
CA VAL A 210 -15.99 11.87 2.86
C VAL A 210 -16.82 11.45 1.64
N GLY A 211 -17.67 12.34 1.13
CA GLY A 211 -18.64 12.00 0.08
C GLY A 211 -19.90 11.27 0.56
N GLY A 212 -19.99 10.91 1.84
CA GLY A 212 -21.14 10.25 2.46
C GLY A 212 -21.04 8.72 2.52
N LEU A 213 -21.83 8.11 3.41
CA LEU A 213 -21.83 6.66 3.65
C LEU A 213 -22.20 5.84 2.41
N GLU A 214 -23.12 6.36 1.60
CA GLU A 214 -23.58 5.74 0.36
C GLU A 214 -22.45 5.65 -0.66
N SER A 215 -21.78 6.78 -0.96
CA SER A 215 -20.63 6.79 -1.87
C SER A 215 -19.50 5.88 -1.39
N TYR A 216 -19.25 5.84 -0.08
CA TYR A 216 -18.26 4.93 0.51
C TYR A 216 -18.60 3.45 0.23
N LEU A 217 -19.87 3.07 0.37
CA LEU A 217 -20.32 1.72 0.09
C LEU A 217 -20.33 1.38 -1.39
N GLU A 218 -20.79 2.30 -2.24
CA GLU A 218 -20.74 2.14 -3.70
C GLU A 218 -19.31 1.87 -4.17
N THR A 219 -18.36 2.72 -3.77
CA THR A 219 -16.93 2.57 -4.13
C THR A 219 -16.38 1.23 -3.64
N MET A 220 -16.67 0.85 -2.39
CA MET A 220 -16.24 -0.45 -1.87
C MET A 220 -16.84 -1.62 -2.65
N PHE A 221 -18.12 -1.54 -3.01
CA PHE A 221 -18.79 -2.59 -3.78
C PHE A 221 -18.17 -2.73 -5.16
N LEU A 222 -17.96 -1.63 -5.88
CA LEU A 222 -17.32 -1.62 -7.19
C LEU A 222 -15.89 -2.17 -7.13
N ASP A 223 -15.13 -1.86 -6.07
CA ASP A 223 -13.79 -2.42 -5.90
C ASP A 223 -13.80 -3.93 -5.59
N VAL A 224 -14.78 -4.42 -4.83
CA VAL A 224 -14.98 -5.86 -4.59
C VAL A 224 -15.36 -6.60 -5.88
N ILE A 225 -16.17 -6.00 -6.75
CA ILE A 225 -16.44 -6.53 -8.10
C ILE A 225 -15.12 -6.72 -8.86
N CYS A 226 -14.25 -5.71 -8.85
CA CYS A 226 -12.95 -5.79 -9.52
C CYS A 226 -12.06 -6.90 -8.92
N SER A 227 -12.03 -7.06 -7.59
CA SER A 227 -11.20 -8.08 -6.92
C SER A 227 -11.67 -9.52 -7.16
N TYR A 228 -12.90 -9.73 -7.65
CA TYR A 228 -13.34 -11.04 -8.12
C TYR A 228 -12.50 -11.51 -9.31
N PHE A 229 -12.10 -10.61 -10.20
CA PHE A 229 -11.37 -10.97 -11.42
C PHE A 229 -9.92 -11.33 -11.11
N ASP A 230 -9.22 -10.50 -10.34
CA ASP A 230 -7.88 -10.73 -9.84
C ASP A 230 -7.55 -9.76 -8.68
N PRO A 231 -6.53 -10.01 -7.84
CA PRO A 231 -6.23 -9.17 -6.67
C PRO A 231 -5.64 -7.78 -6.98
N HIS A 232 -5.32 -7.49 -8.24
CA HIS A 232 -4.73 -6.22 -8.69
C HIS A 232 -5.67 -5.36 -9.54
N SER A 233 -6.87 -5.86 -9.84
CA SER A 233 -7.94 -5.07 -10.46
C SER A 233 -8.75 -4.33 -9.39
N SER A 234 -8.98 -3.04 -9.61
CA SER A 234 -9.62 -2.14 -8.64
C SER A 234 -10.47 -1.07 -9.32
N TYR A 235 -11.51 -0.61 -8.63
CA TYR A 235 -12.21 0.62 -8.99
C TYR A 235 -11.64 1.78 -8.16
N PHE A 236 -11.41 2.92 -8.80
CA PHE A 236 -10.99 4.14 -8.13
C PHE A 236 -11.98 5.26 -8.41
N ASP A 237 -12.45 5.92 -7.35
CA ASP A 237 -13.00 7.26 -7.53
C ASP A 237 -11.88 8.28 -7.85
N PRO A 238 -12.20 9.54 -8.21
CA PRO A 238 -11.18 10.53 -8.55
C PRO A 238 -10.13 10.75 -7.45
N THR A 239 -10.53 10.66 -6.18
CA THR A 239 -9.65 10.85 -5.03
C THR A 239 -8.72 9.65 -4.85
N ASP A 240 -9.25 8.43 -4.92
CA ASP A 240 -8.46 7.19 -4.89
C ASP A 240 -7.44 7.17 -6.03
N ASN A 241 -7.86 7.57 -7.23
CA ASN A 241 -6.97 7.64 -8.38
C ASN A 241 -5.85 8.67 -8.16
N ALA A 242 -6.18 9.88 -7.68
CA ALA A 242 -5.18 10.90 -7.38
C ALA A 242 -4.18 10.42 -6.32
N THR A 243 -4.67 9.79 -5.24
CA THR A 243 -3.82 9.20 -4.19
C THR A 243 -2.89 8.12 -4.75
N PHE A 244 -3.41 7.22 -5.58
CA PHE A 244 -2.62 6.18 -6.23
C PHE A 244 -1.56 6.79 -7.17
N MET A 245 -1.94 7.72 -8.04
CA MET A 245 -1.04 8.36 -9.00
C MET A 245 0.08 9.14 -8.31
N ASN A 246 -0.24 9.83 -7.21
CA ASN A 246 0.75 10.48 -6.35
C ASN A 246 1.75 9.50 -5.73
N SER A 247 1.36 8.24 -5.47
CA SER A 247 2.24 7.24 -4.87
C SER A 247 3.28 6.66 -5.84
N ILE A 248 3.01 6.67 -7.15
CA ILE A 248 3.90 6.12 -8.19
C ILE A 248 4.65 7.18 -9.01
N GLY A 249 4.31 8.46 -8.82
CA GLY A 249 4.95 9.59 -9.50
C GLY A 249 6.36 9.91 -8.96
N THR A 250 7.12 10.72 -9.72
CA THR A 250 8.35 11.37 -9.21
C THR A 250 8.06 12.50 -8.24
N GLU A 251 6.90 13.11 -8.39
CA GLU A 251 6.45 14.29 -7.68
C GLU A 251 5.03 14.05 -7.16
N THR A 252 4.72 14.59 -6.00
CA THR A 252 3.38 14.58 -5.42
C THR A 252 2.87 16.01 -5.30
N SER A 253 1.63 16.24 -5.72
CA SER A 253 0.96 17.52 -5.47
C SER A 253 0.56 17.58 -4.00
N SER A 254 1.31 18.34 -3.22
CA SER A 254 1.20 18.32 -1.76
C SER A 254 1.38 19.70 -1.16
N ILE A 255 0.75 19.90 -0.01
CA ILE A 255 1.01 21.05 0.87
C ILE A 255 2.27 20.86 1.73
N GLY A 256 2.87 19.67 1.69
CA GLY A 256 4.13 19.33 2.37
C GLY A 256 4.03 19.22 3.89
N VAL A 257 2.87 18.78 4.39
CA VAL A 257 2.61 18.54 5.82
C VAL A 257 2.35 17.05 6.04
N TRP A 258 3.06 16.46 7.00
CA TRP A 258 2.77 15.11 7.48
C TRP A 258 1.92 15.18 8.73
N PHE A 259 0.92 14.30 8.79
CA PHE A 259 -0.01 14.20 9.91
C PHE A 259 0.16 12.88 10.64
N SER A 260 -0.14 12.88 11.93
CA SER A 260 -0.24 11.67 12.74
C SER A 260 -1.33 11.85 13.79
N LYS A 261 -1.72 10.76 14.45
CA LYS A 261 -2.55 10.86 15.67
C LYS A 261 -1.64 10.86 16.88
N ASN A 262 -1.86 11.79 17.80
CA ASN A 262 -1.17 11.81 19.09
C ASN A 262 -1.75 10.73 20.04
N SER A 263 -1.25 10.68 21.27
CA SER A 263 -1.71 9.73 22.29
C SER A 263 -3.18 9.86 22.68
N ASP A 264 -3.83 10.98 22.35
CA ASP A 264 -5.25 11.24 22.60
C ASP A 264 -6.11 10.98 21.35
N GLY A 265 -5.53 10.41 20.28
CA GLY A 265 -6.23 10.13 19.02
C GLY A 265 -6.50 11.37 18.16
N LYS A 266 -5.95 12.53 18.53
CA LYS A 266 -6.14 13.80 17.79
C LYS A 266 -5.11 13.96 16.69
N ILE A 267 -5.52 14.55 15.58
CA ILE A 267 -4.64 14.79 14.43
C ILE A 267 -3.68 15.93 14.74
N VAL A 268 -2.38 15.65 14.65
CA VAL A 268 -1.30 16.61 14.85
C VAL A 268 -0.37 16.62 13.65
N VAL A 269 0.33 17.73 13.46
CA VAL A 269 1.42 17.81 12.50
C VAL A 269 2.59 16.97 13.02
N SER A 270 2.98 15.91 12.32
CA SER A 270 4.15 15.09 12.67
C SER A 270 5.45 15.67 12.11
N GLY A 271 5.38 16.36 10.98
CA GLY A 271 6.54 16.99 10.36
C GLY A 271 6.18 17.74 9.08
N LEU A 272 7.17 18.43 8.53
CA LEU A 272 7.05 19.19 7.29
C LEU A 272 8.08 18.70 6.29
N GLN A 273 7.66 18.56 5.04
CA GLN A 273 8.56 18.23 3.95
C GLN A 273 9.49 19.42 3.67
N THR A 274 10.80 19.19 3.63
CA THR A 274 11.78 20.26 3.40
C THR A 274 11.58 20.89 2.02
N GLY A 275 11.65 22.22 1.93
CA GLY A 275 11.45 22.94 0.68
C GLY A 275 9.98 23.08 0.26
N SER A 276 9.03 22.52 1.03
CA SER A 276 7.61 22.69 0.78
C SER A 276 7.08 24.08 1.15
N THR A 277 5.86 24.39 0.71
CA THR A 277 5.15 25.63 1.04
C THR A 277 4.98 25.72 2.54
N ALA A 278 4.52 24.65 3.20
CA ALA A 278 4.44 24.62 4.66
C ALA A 278 5.78 24.88 5.37
N TRP A 279 6.88 24.35 4.82
CA TRP A 279 8.22 24.56 5.39
C TRP A 279 8.74 26.00 5.16
N LYS A 280 8.45 26.59 4.00
CA LYS A 280 8.84 27.97 3.65
C LYS A 280 8.10 29.01 4.50
N GLU A 281 6.81 28.80 4.71
CA GLU A 281 5.95 29.72 5.48
C GLU A 281 6.35 29.79 6.95
N LYS A 282 6.89 28.70 7.54
CA LYS A 282 7.30 28.61 8.97
C LYS A 282 6.18 28.96 9.96
N GLU A 283 4.94 28.93 9.48
CA GLU A 283 3.75 29.33 10.23
C GLU A 283 3.08 28.16 10.95
N ILE A 284 3.43 26.93 10.55
CA ILE A 284 2.97 25.65 11.06
C ILE A 284 4.19 24.86 11.50
N ASN A 285 4.08 24.10 12.60
CA ASN A 285 5.20 23.37 13.18
C ASN A 285 4.79 21.95 13.58
N ALA A 286 5.77 21.04 13.64
CA ALA A 286 5.55 19.72 14.23
C ALA A 286 5.02 19.85 15.66
N GLY A 287 4.02 19.05 16.01
CA GLY A 287 3.31 19.08 17.29
C GLY A 287 2.10 20.01 17.33
N ASP A 288 1.84 20.84 16.31
CA ASP A 288 0.62 21.64 16.25
C ASP A 288 -0.61 20.74 16.10
N LEU A 289 -1.65 21.02 16.89
CA LEU A 289 -2.92 20.28 16.86
C LEU A 289 -3.79 20.80 15.72
N VAL A 290 -4.18 19.92 14.80
CA VAL A 290 -5.03 20.29 13.67
C VAL A 290 -6.48 20.24 14.10
N LEU A 291 -7.22 21.33 13.92
CA LEU A 291 -8.63 21.46 14.33
C LEU A 291 -9.60 21.28 13.16
N SER A 292 -9.27 21.85 12.01
CA SER A 292 -10.08 21.75 10.79
C SER A 292 -9.27 22.09 9.55
N LEU A 293 -9.69 21.58 8.41
CA LEU A 293 -9.20 21.98 7.09
C LEU A 293 -10.35 22.55 6.29
N GLU A 294 -10.09 23.61 5.54
CA GLU A 294 -11.05 24.24 4.65
C GLU A 294 -10.45 24.42 3.25
N ALA A 295 -11.21 24.02 2.23
CA ALA A 295 -10.89 24.22 0.83
C ALA A 295 -12.21 24.39 0.06
N ASN A 296 -12.25 25.32 -0.89
CA ASN A 296 -13.43 25.54 -1.76
C ASN A 296 -14.76 25.71 -1.00
N LYS A 297 -14.74 26.38 0.15
CA LYS A 297 -15.89 26.56 1.07
C LYS A 297 -16.43 25.26 1.71
N ASN A 298 -15.73 24.15 1.53
CA ASN A 298 -15.97 22.92 2.27
C ASN A 298 -15.01 22.87 3.46
N THR A 299 -15.54 22.61 4.66
CA THR A 299 -14.75 22.52 5.89
C THR A 299 -14.92 21.13 6.48
N ILE A 300 -13.80 20.43 6.67
CA ILE A 300 -13.75 19.17 7.42
C ILE A 300 -13.20 19.43 8.82
N ASN A 301 -13.87 18.89 9.84
CA ASN A 301 -13.39 18.91 11.21
C ASN A 301 -12.53 17.66 11.45
N THR A 302 -11.42 17.79 12.19
CA THR A 302 -10.53 16.66 12.49
C THR A 302 -11.00 15.82 13.67
N THR A 303 -12.05 16.24 14.38
CA THR A 303 -12.66 15.48 15.48
C THR A 303 -13.18 14.16 14.94
N CYS A 304 -12.67 13.05 15.48
CA CYS A 304 -12.96 11.69 15.04
C CYS A 304 -12.52 11.31 13.62
N LEU A 305 -11.97 12.23 12.83
CA LEU A 305 -11.55 11.97 11.46
C LEU A 305 -10.39 10.95 11.41
N SER A 306 -10.46 10.01 10.47
CA SER A 306 -9.34 9.14 10.14
C SER A 306 -8.25 9.86 9.34
N LEU A 307 -7.02 9.36 9.40
CA LEU A 307 -5.95 9.91 8.56
C LEU A 307 -6.23 9.66 7.07
N SER A 308 -6.91 8.57 6.71
CA SER A 308 -7.34 8.30 5.33
C SER A 308 -8.23 9.43 4.83
N ASN A 309 -9.37 9.66 5.50
CA ASN A 309 -10.31 10.71 5.11
C ASN A 309 -9.67 12.12 5.08
N LEU A 310 -8.71 12.38 5.97
CA LEU A 310 -7.90 13.61 5.92
C LEU A 310 -7.07 13.70 4.63
N TYR A 311 -6.34 12.64 4.28
CA TYR A 311 -5.51 12.61 3.09
C TYR A 311 -6.35 12.57 1.80
N ASP A 312 -7.54 11.98 1.83
CA ASP A 312 -8.49 12.00 0.72
C ASP A 312 -8.94 13.44 0.43
N PHE A 313 -9.33 14.18 1.47
CA PHE A 313 -9.65 15.61 1.34
C PHE A 313 -8.46 16.44 0.84
N ILE A 314 -7.24 16.15 1.31
CA ILE A 314 -6.05 16.85 0.85
C ILE A 314 -5.70 16.46 -0.59
N SER A 315 -5.90 15.22 -1.00
CA SER A 315 -5.46 14.72 -2.32
C SER A 315 -6.39 15.14 -3.45
N ASP A 316 -7.66 15.42 -3.14
CA ASP A 316 -8.65 15.96 -4.06
C ASP A 316 -8.08 17.11 -4.92
N GLU A 317 -8.13 16.94 -6.24
CA GLU A 317 -7.55 17.86 -7.22
C GLU A 317 -8.22 19.25 -7.20
N ILE A 318 -9.47 19.35 -6.76
CA ILE A 318 -10.18 20.64 -6.64
C ILE A 318 -9.56 21.45 -5.48
N ASN A 319 -9.03 20.78 -4.45
CA ASN A 319 -8.50 21.41 -3.24
C ASN A 319 -7.04 21.89 -3.42
N GLN A 320 -6.83 22.85 -4.34
CA GLN A 320 -5.51 23.42 -4.65
C GLN A 320 -4.94 24.32 -3.54
N THR A 321 -5.80 24.94 -2.76
CA THR A 321 -5.44 25.79 -1.61
C THR A 321 -6.22 25.33 -0.40
N ILE A 322 -5.51 25.05 0.68
CA ILE A 322 -6.07 24.48 1.91
C ILE A 322 -5.75 25.41 3.07
N ALA A 323 -6.80 25.90 3.74
CA ALA A 323 -6.69 26.62 4.99
C ALA A 323 -6.72 25.63 6.15
N ILE A 324 -5.61 25.51 6.88
CA ILE A 324 -5.48 24.64 8.05
C ILE A 324 -5.64 25.48 9.31
N LYS A 325 -6.67 25.17 10.10
CA LYS A 325 -6.82 25.74 11.42
C LYS A 325 -6.10 24.85 12.43
N VAL A 326 -5.10 25.41 13.11
CA VAL A 326 -4.31 24.71 14.13
C VAL A 326 -4.42 25.41 15.49
N LEU A 327 -4.28 24.61 16.55
CA LEU A 327 -3.93 25.08 17.87
C LEU A 327 -2.43 24.80 18.07
N THR A 328 -1.65 25.88 18.13
CA THR A 328 -0.19 25.78 18.31
C THR A 328 0.14 25.19 19.69
N GLN A 329 1.37 24.70 19.86
CA GLN A 329 1.86 24.25 21.17
C GLN A 329 1.79 25.32 22.28
N LYS A 330 1.71 26.61 21.90
CA LYS A 330 1.52 27.75 22.82
C LYS A 330 0.04 28.06 23.10
N ASN A 331 -0.87 27.18 22.71
CA ASN A 331 -2.33 27.34 22.81
C ASN A 331 -2.90 28.54 22.04
N ILE A 332 -2.23 28.96 20.96
CA ILE A 332 -2.72 30.03 20.07
C ILE A 332 -3.42 29.39 18.88
N ASN A 333 -4.66 29.81 18.62
CA ASN A 333 -5.38 29.45 17.40
C ASN A 333 -4.81 30.20 16.21
N LYS A 334 -4.46 29.48 15.14
CA LYS A 334 -3.95 30.06 13.90
C LYS A 334 -4.61 29.39 12.71
N THR A 335 -4.88 30.16 11.66
CA THR A 335 -5.26 29.63 10.35
C THR A 335 -4.10 29.89 9.39
N ILE A 336 -3.54 28.82 8.82
CA ILE A 336 -2.46 28.88 7.83
C ILE A 336 -3.04 28.48 6.48
N ILE A 337 -2.82 29.29 5.45
CA ILE A 337 -3.26 28.99 4.10
C ILE A 337 -2.06 28.42 3.34
N LEU A 338 -2.18 27.17 2.89
CA LEU A 338 -1.14 26.48 2.14
C LEU A 338 -1.65 26.18 0.74
N LYS A 339 -0.81 26.49 -0.25
CA LYS A 339 -1.04 26.10 -1.63
C LYS A 339 -0.33 24.77 -1.90
N LYS A 340 -0.98 23.88 -2.67
CA LYS A 340 -0.31 22.69 -3.20
C LYS A 340 0.80 23.09 -4.16
N GLU A 341 1.92 22.39 -4.08
CA GLU A 341 2.99 22.44 -5.08
C GLU A 341 3.47 21.03 -5.39
N ASN A 342 4.09 20.86 -6.56
CA ASN A 342 4.70 19.59 -6.92
C ASN A 342 6.01 19.42 -6.15
N LEU A 343 6.03 18.46 -5.23
CA LEU A 343 7.17 18.15 -4.40
C LEU A 343 7.80 16.83 -4.81
N LYS A 344 9.12 16.80 -4.95
CA LYS A 344 9.86 15.55 -5.17
C LYS A 344 9.67 14.61 -3.99
N ILE A 345 9.45 13.34 -4.29
CA ILE A 345 9.34 12.29 -3.27
C ILE A 345 10.76 11.91 -2.82
N GLU A 346 11.20 12.43 -1.67
CA GLU A 346 12.57 12.18 -1.15
C GLU A 346 12.84 10.69 -0.90
N ALA A 347 11.81 9.89 -0.60
CA ALA A 347 11.92 8.44 -0.43
C ALA A 347 12.34 7.72 -1.74
N ASN A 348 12.16 8.37 -2.90
CA ASN A 348 12.56 7.86 -4.20
C ASN A 348 13.97 8.35 -4.60
N ALA A 349 14.72 9.02 -3.71
CA ALA A 349 16.06 9.47 -4.03
C ALA A 349 17.04 8.29 -4.14
N VAL A 350 17.65 8.12 -5.32
CA VAL A 350 18.69 7.14 -5.59
C VAL A 350 20.07 7.78 -5.36
N ASN A 351 20.89 7.18 -4.51
CA ASN A 351 22.30 7.52 -4.33
C ASN A 351 23.14 6.24 -4.43
N SER A 352 24.38 6.37 -4.90
CA SER A 352 25.35 5.27 -4.92
C SER A 352 26.40 5.36 -3.82
N PHE A 353 26.90 4.20 -3.42
CA PHE A 353 27.99 4.03 -2.47
C PHE A 353 29.07 3.12 -3.05
N ILE A 354 30.27 3.19 -2.49
CA ILE A 354 31.35 2.24 -2.77
C ILE A 354 31.57 1.41 -1.50
N LEU A 355 31.43 0.09 -1.61
CA LEU A 355 31.81 -0.88 -0.60
C LEU A 355 33.31 -1.18 -0.81
N LYS A 356 34.17 -0.58 0.01
CA LYS A 356 35.63 -0.72 -0.07
C LYS A 356 36.10 -1.84 0.83
N GLY A 357 36.40 -2.99 0.24
CA GLY A 357 37.02 -4.13 0.93
C GLY A 357 38.17 -4.69 0.12
N GLU A 358 38.19 -6.01 -0.10
CA GLU A 358 39.15 -6.64 -1.02
C GLU A 358 38.97 -6.20 -2.48
N LEU A 359 37.75 -5.85 -2.85
CA LEU A 359 37.35 -5.26 -4.13
C LEU A 359 36.51 -4.01 -3.87
N ASN A 360 36.53 -3.06 -4.81
CA ASN A 360 35.70 -1.87 -4.76
C ASN A 360 34.36 -2.16 -5.46
N ILE A 361 33.32 -2.45 -4.70
CA ILE A 361 32.01 -2.80 -5.25
C ILE A 361 31.08 -1.59 -5.19
N GLY A 362 30.48 -1.21 -6.30
CA GLY A 362 29.41 -0.21 -6.31
C GLY A 362 28.15 -0.80 -5.67
N TYR A 363 27.44 0.01 -4.89
CA TYR A 363 26.17 -0.35 -4.29
C TYR A 363 25.13 0.71 -4.61
N ILE A 364 23.99 0.28 -5.14
CA ILE A 364 22.84 1.12 -5.41
C ILE A 364 21.60 0.42 -4.90
N SER A 365 20.84 1.09 -4.05
CA SER A 365 19.49 0.66 -3.65
C SER A 365 18.46 1.43 -4.46
N LEU A 366 17.52 0.71 -5.08
CA LEU A 366 16.40 1.28 -5.80
C LEU A 366 15.10 0.99 -5.05
N PRO A 367 14.49 1.98 -4.38
CA PRO A 367 13.31 1.75 -3.53
C PRO A 367 12.02 1.49 -4.33
N SER A 368 11.87 2.09 -5.51
CA SER A 368 10.70 1.93 -6.37
C SER A 368 11.01 2.27 -7.83
N PHE A 369 10.19 1.79 -8.77
CA PHE A 369 10.28 2.17 -10.18
C PHE A 369 9.44 3.42 -10.48
N TYR A 370 9.80 4.55 -9.88
CA TYR A 370 9.09 5.82 -10.07
C TYR A 370 9.32 6.40 -11.48
N THR A 371 8.32 7.12 -12.01
CA THR A 371 8.38 7.81 -13.30
C THR A 371 7.67 9.16 -13.23
N ASN A 372 8.21 10.15 -13.95
CA ASN A 372 7.49 11.36 -14.29
C ASN A 372 6.56 11.03 -15.47
N LEU A 373 5.27 11.32 -15.32
CA LEU A 373 4.26 10.94 -16.32
C LEU A 373 4.27 11.85 -17.55
N ASP A 374 4.73 13.10 -17.40
CA ASP A 374 4.75 14.08 -18.48
C ASP A 374 5.93 13.85 -19.45
N TYR A 375 7.11 13.54 -18.90
CA TYR A 375 8.35 13.45 -19.68
C TYR A 375 8.92 12.03 -19.77
N GLY A 376 8.42 11.08 -18.97
CA GLY A 376 8.87 9.69 -19.00
C GLY A 376 10.27 9.44 -18.40
N PHE A 377 10.87 10.43 -17.73
CA PHE A 377 12.09 10.29 -16.95
C PHE A 377 11.81 9.79 -15.54
N GLY A 378 12.70 9.00 -14.96
CA GLY A 378 12.49 8.48 -13.61
C GLY A 378 13.67 7.71 -13.07
N SER A 379 13.37 6.63 -12.35
CA SER A 379 14.34 5.75 -11.70
C SER A 379 15.47 5.29 -12.63
N ALA A 380 15.19 4.92 -13.88
CA ALA A 380 16.22 4.51 -14.83
C ALA A 380 17.24 5.64 -15.08
N ASN A 381 16.77 6.87 -15.25
CA ASN A 381 17.66 8.01 -15.48
C ASN A 381 18.53 8.33 -14.26
N ASP A 382 17.99 8.19 -13.06
CA ASP A 382 18.75 8.44 -11.84
C ASP A 382 19.78 7.34 -11.59
N ILE A 383 19.44 6.07 -11.85
CA ILE A 383 20.42 4.96 -11.85
C ILE A 383 21.51 5.21 -12.89
N ALA A 384 21.17 5.65 -14.11
CA ALA A 384 22.17 5.94 -15.13
C ALA A 384 23.19 7.01 -14.70
N LYS A 385 22.74 8.05 -13.99
CA LYS A 385 23.64 9.08 -13.42
C LYS A 385 24.59 8.47 -12.41
N GLU A 386 24.07 7.64 -11.50
CA GLU A 386 24.89 6.98 -10.48
C GLU A 386 25.88 5.97 -11.10
N LEU A 387 25.46 5.21 -12.12
CA LEU A 387 26.34 4.33 -12.88
C LEU A 387 27.48 5.10 -13.57
N PHE A 388 27.20 6.27 -14.13
CA PHE A 388 28.24 7.11 -14.73
C PHE A 388 29.30 7.52 -13.71
N LYS A 389 28.89 7.94 -12.51
CA LYS A 389 29.81 8.32 -11.42
C LYS A 389 30.62 7.13 -10.92
N LEU A 390 29.98 5.98 -10.70
CA LEU A 390 30.63 4.74 -10.29
C LEU A 390 31.64 4.23 -11.32
N ASN A 391 31.32 4.35 -12.62
CA ASN A 391 32.26 4.01 -13.69
C ASN A 391 33.49 4.93 -13.70
N ALA A 392 33.32 6.23 -13.40
CA ALA A 392 34.42 7.18 -13.35
C ALA A 392 35.45 6.86 -12.25
N VAL A 393 35.04 6.18 -11.18
CA VAL A 393 35.92 5.71 -10.09
C VAL A 393 36.34 4.23 -10.24
N ASN A 394 36.01 3.60 -11.36
CA ASN A 394 36.48 2.28 -11.78
C ASN A 394 36.21 1.13 -10.77
N ILE A 395 34.99 1.04 -10.21
CA ILE A 395 34.56 -0.09 -9.35
C ILE A 395 34.70 -1.46 -10.04
N ASP A 396 34.91 -2.54 -9.30
CA ASP A 396 35.13 -3.90 -9.82
C ASP A 396 33.83 -4.64 -10.20
N GLY A 397 32.72 -4.29 -9.55
CA GLY A 397 31.39 -4.88 -9.79
C GLY A 397 30.29 -4.04 -9.14
N LEU A 398 29.02 -4.37 -9.43
CA LEU A 398 27.86 -3.65 -8.93
C LEU A 398 26.89 -4.59 -8.19
N ILE A 399 26.42 -4.14 -7.03
CA ILE A 399 25.24 -4.68 -6.35
C ILE A 399 24.08 -3.71 -6.59
N LEU A 400 23.01 -4.22 -7.21
CA LEU A 400 21.73 -3.54 -7.34
C LEU A 400 20.75 -4.16 -6.33
N ASP A 401 20.43 -3.40 -5.27
CA ASP A 401 19.51 -3.84 -4.22
C ASP A 401 18.07 -3.44 -4.56
N LEU A 402 17.22 -4.45 -4.73
CA LEU A 402 15.78 -4.34 -5.01
C LEU A 402 14.92 -4.90 -3.86
N ARG A 403 15.50 -5.13 -2.68
CA ARG A 403 14.75 -5.55 -1.49
C ARG A 403 13.68 -4.52 -1.11
N GLY A 404 12.50 -4.99 -0.74
CA GLY A 404 11.33 -4.17 -0.43
C GLY A 404 10.74 -3.39 -1.61
N ASN A 405 11.29 -3.52 -2.83
CA ASN A 405 10.82 -2.80 -4.01
C ASN A 405 9.64 -3.54 -4.66
N GLY A 406 8.42 -3.11 -4.34
CA GLY A 406 7.17 -3.65 -4.89
C GLY A 406 6.90 -3.38 -6.38
N GLY A 407 7.83 -2.71 -7.08
CA GLY A 407 7.77 -2.44 -8.50
C GLY A 407 7.44 -0.98 -8.85
N GLY A 408 6.66 -0.76 -9.90
CA GLY A 408 6.29 0.55 -10.41
C GLY A 408 6.26 0.59 -11.94
N SER A 409 6.79 1.65 -12.54
CA SER A 409 6.79 1.88 -13.99
C SER A 409 7.58 0.82 -14.74
N MET A 410 6.85 0.06 -15.55
CA MET A 410 7.40 -0.96 -16.43
C MET A 410 8.35 -0.40 -17.49
N LYS A 411 8.10 0.84 -17.95
CA LYS A 411 9.01 1.55 -18.85
C LYS A 411 10.38 1.75 -18.20
N GLN A 412 10.41 2.22 -16.95
CA GLN A 412 11.67 2.42 -16.22
C GLN A 412 12.40 1.08 -16.01
N ALA A 413 11.66 -0.01 -15.83
CA ALA A 413 12.25 -1.33 -15.69
C ALA A 413 12.92 -1.82 -16.99
N ILE A 414 12.27 -1.61 -18.14
CA ILE A 414 12.82 -1.90 -19.47
C ILE A 414 14.08 -1.07 -19.72
N ASP A 415 14.01 0.24 -19.50
CA ASP A 415 15.12 1.17 -19.72
C ASP A 415 16.31 0.80 -18.82
N LEU A 416 16.08 0.45 -17.54
CA LEU A 416 17.12 0.03 -16.61
C LEU A 416 17.75 -1.31 -17.01
N ALA A 417 16.94 -2.33 -17.38
CA ALA A 417 17.48 -3.61 -17.85
C ALA A 417 18.36 -3.42 -19.10
N GLY A 418 17.97 -2.51 -19.99
CA GLY A 418 18.72 -2.10 -21.18
C GLY A 418 20.15 -1.62 -20.88
N MET A 419 20.37 -0.96 -19.74
CA MET A 419 21.71 -0.46 -19.35
C MET A 419 22.75 -1.57 -19.15
N PHE A 420 22.30 -2.81 -18.92
CA PHE A 420 23.15 -3.94 -18.59
C PHE A 420 23.31 -4.94 -19.74
N ILE A 421 22.55 -4.82 -20.83
CA ILE A 421 22.65 -5.68 -22.01
C ILE A 421 22.98 -4.85 -23.26
N ASP A 422 23.38 -5.47 -24.38
CA ASP A 422 23.64 -4.74 -25.65
C ASP A 422 22.40 -4.73 -26.56
N LYS A 423 21.77 -5.89 -26.70
CA LYS A 423 20.56 -6.11 -27.48
C LYS A 423 19.93 -7.44 -27.06
N GLY A 424 18.63 -7.56 -27.23
CA GLY A 424 17.92 -8.82 -27.04
C GLY A 424 16.50 -8.63 -26.55
N PRO A 425 15.73 -9.73 -26.43
CA PRO A 425 14.47 -9.70 -25.72
C PRO A 425 14.72 -9.48 -24.23
N LEU A 426 13.80 -8.82 -23.54
CA LEU A 426 13.81 -8.74 -22.08
C LEU A 426 12.71 -9.62 -21.46
N GLY A 427 11.63 -9.88 -22.21
CA GLY A 427 10.56 -10.76 -21.79
C GLY A 427 9.46 -10.85 -22.84
N ILE A 428 8.33 -11.43 -22.44
CA ILE A 428 7.15 -11.57 -23.29
C ILE A 428 5.93 -11.12 -22.48
N TYR A 429 5.06 -10.32 -23.13
CA TYR A 429 3.69 -10.12 -22.65
C TYR A 429 2.73 -10.98 -23.45
N ARG A 430 1.69 -11.46 -22.78
CA ARG A 430 0.53 -12.10 -23.38
C ARG A 430 -0.71 -11.33 -22.93
N ASP A 431 -1.57 -10.96 -23.86
CA ASP A 431 -2.88 -10.36 -23.57
C ASP A 431 -3.99 -11.43 -23.53
N GLN A 432 -5.23 -10.99 -23.33
CA GLN A 432 -6.43 -11.84 -23.31
C GLN A 432 -6.68 -12.57 -24.65
N ASP A 433 -6.27 -11.99 -25.79
CA ASP A 433 -6.43 -12.58 -27.13
C ASP A 433 -5.30 -13.58 -27.44
N ASN A 434 -4.49 -13.94 -26.45
CA ASN A 434 -3.30 -14.78 -26.57
C ASN A 434 -2.26 -14.21 -27.56
N LYS A 435 -2.32 -12.91 -27.86
CA LYS A 435 -1.30 -12.23 -28.63
C LYS A 435 -0.09 -12.04 -27.75
N LYS A 436 1.03 -12.55 -28.25
CA LYS A 436 2.31 -12.53 -27.53
C LYS A 436 3.13 -11.40 -28.10
N THR A 437 3.70 -10.53 -27.27
CA THR A 437 4.57 -9.42 -27.66
C THR A 437 5.95 -9.60 -27.05
N ILE A 438 7.02 -9.48 -27.84
CA ILE A 438 8.39 -9.54 -27.29
C ILE A 438 8.74 -8.14 -26.83
N ILE A 439 9.12 -8.03 -25.56
CA ILE A 439 9.65 -6.80 -24.97
C ILE A 439 11.13 -6.75 -25.33
N LYS A 440 11.60 -5.59 -25.81
CA LYS A 440 12.99 -5.36 -26.18
C LYS A 440 13.43 -4.03 -25.61
N ASP A 441 14.72 -3.91 -25.31
CA ASP A 441 15.34 -2.60 -25.29
C ASP A 441 15.64 -2.19 -26.74
N PHE A 442 15.21 -0.98 -27.10
CA PHE A 442 15.48 -0.40 -28.42
C PHE A 442 16.76 0.43 -28.44
N ASN A 443 17.29 0.80 -27.26
CA ASN A 443 18.58 1.43 -27.14
C ASN A 443 19.67 0.35 -27.29
N ARG A 444 20.65 0.60 -28.16
CA ARG A 444 21.78 -0.33 -28.33
C ARG A 444 22.96 0.13 -27.48
N GLY A 445 23.75 -0.83 -27.04
CA GLY A 445 24.94 -0.60 -26.22
C GLY A 445 24.65 -0.81 -24.74
N THR A 446 25.74 -0.93 -23.97
CA THR A 446 25.69 -1.30 -22.56
C THR A 446 26.41 -0.24 -21.74
N LEU A 447 25.73 0.35 -20.76
CA LEU A 447 26.29 1.38 -19.88
C LEU A 447 27.20 0.77 -18.81
N PHE A 448 26.89 -0.43 -18.33
CA PHE A 448 27.68 -1.12 -17.31
C PHE A 448 27.95 -2.58 -17.70
N ARG A 449 29.23 -2.93 -17.85
CA ARG A 449 29.69 -4.25 -18.36
C ARG A 449 30.32 -5.16 -17.32
N LYS A 450 30.73 -4.62 -16.16
CA LYS A 450 31.38 -5.39 -15.10
C LYS A 450 30.38 -6.31 -14.39
N PRO A 451 30.84 -7.28 -13.57
CA PRO A 451 29.98 -8.21 -12.84
C PRO A 451 28.87 -7.49 -12.07
N LEU A 452 27.67 -8.09 -12.11
CA LEU A 452 26.44 -7.55 -11.55
C LEU A 452 25.77 -8.63 -10.70
N VAL A 453 25.39 -8.24 -9.48
CA VAL A 453 24.54 -9.04 -8.60
C VAL A 453 23.29 -8.23 -8.26
N ILE A 454 22.12 -8.88 -8.29
CA ILE A 454 20.85 -8.27 -7.91
C ILE A 454 20.39 -8.93 -6.61
N LEU A 455 20.25 -8.12 -5.57
CA LEU A 455 19.76 -8.55 -4.26
C LEU A 455 18.24 -8.34 -4.21
N VAL A 456 17.50 -9.40 -3.89
CA VAL A 456 16.03 -9.41 -3.86
C VAL A 456 15.50 -10.04 -2.57
N ASP A 457 14.26 -9.72 -2.23
CA ASP A 457 13.51 -10.36 -1.16
C ASP A 457 12.04 -10.60 -1.52
N ASN A 458 11.28 -11.12 -0.56
CA ASN A 458 9.83 -11.30 -0.62
C ASN A 458 9.02 -10.02 -0.90
N GLY A 459 9.58 -8.84 -0.62
CA GLY A 459 9.00 -7.55 -0.97
C GLY A 459 9.31 -7.10 -2.40
N SER A 460 10.29 -7.72 -3.07
CA SER A 460 10.56 -7.50 -4.49
C SER A 460 9.41 -8.04 -5.35
N ALA A 461 8.75 -7.17 -6.11
CA ALA A 461 7.60 -7.55 -6.93
C ALA A 461 7.58 -6.87 -8.31
N SER A 462 6.83 -7.43 -9.26
CA SER A 462 6.49 -6.77 -10.53
C SER A 462 7.72 -6.32 -11.33
N ALA A 463 7.95 -5.01 -11.51
CA ALA A 463 9.10 -4.48 -12.22
C ALA A 463 10.46 -4.99 -11.69
N SER A 464 10.58 -5.19 -10.37
CA SER A 464 11.79 -5.78 -9.75
C SER A 464 12.02 -7.21 -10.25
N GLU A 465 10.95 -8.00 -10.30
CA GLU A 465 10.98 -9.38 -10.78
C GLU A 465 11.23 -9.43 -12.29
N PHE A 466 10.68 -8.50 -13.06
CA PHE A 466 10.98 -8.40 -14.49
C PHE A 466 12.48 -8.25 -14.76
N ILE A 467 13.14 -7.30 -14.09
CA ILE A 467 14.59 -7.08 -14.29
C ILE A 467 15.38 -8.29 -13.84
N ALA A 468 15.08 -8.83 -12.66
CA ALA A 468 15.76 -10.02 -12.14
C ALA A 468 15.62 -11.20 -13.12
N ALA A 469 14.42 -11.46 -13.63
CA ALA A 469 14.18 -12.50 -14.62
C ALA A 469 14.91 -12.23 -15.94
N ALA A 470 14.82 -11.00 -16.47
CA ALA A 470 15.45 -10.63 -17.73
C ALA A 470 16.97 -10.76 -17.68
N LEU A 471 17.62 -10.20 -16.65
CA LEU A 471 19.06 -10.21 -16.51
C LEU A 471 19.61 -11.58 -16.11
N ARG A 472 18.86 -12.37 -15.34
CA ARG A 472 19.17 -13.79 -15.13
C ARG A 472 19.08 -14.58 -16.43
N ASP A 473 18.03 -14.38 -17.23
CA ASP A 473 17.86 -15.12 -18.47
C ASP A 473 18.95 -14.80 -19.52
N HIS A 474 19.54 -13.60 -19.45
CA HIS A 474 20.72 -13.19 -20.21
C HIS A 474 22.05 -13.68 -19.63
N ASN A 475 22.04 -14.40 -18.50
CA ASN A 475 23.23 -14.69 -17.69
C ASN A 475 24.08 -13.43 -17.43
N ARG A 476 23.41 -12.28 -17.31
CA ARG A 476 24.03 -10.97 -17.12
C ARG A 476 24.22 -10.65 -15.65
N ALA A 477 23.32 -11.11 -14.79
CA ALA A 477 23.36 -10.91 -13.35
C ALA A 477 23.14 -12.23 -12.61
N ILE A 478 23.73 -12.34 -11.43
CA ILE A 478 23.38 -13.38 -10.44
C ILE A 478 22.32 -12.80 -9.52
N ILE A 479 21.23 -13.52 -9.31
CA ILE A 479 20.16 -13.14 -8.39
C ILE A 479 20.43 -13.78 -7.03
N VAL A 480 20.43 -12.99 -5.95
CA VAL A 480 20.73 -13.45 -4.59
C VAL A 480 19.70 -12.93 -3.58
N GLY A 481 19.59 -13.57 -2.42
CA GLY A 481 18.69 -13.15 -1.34
C GLY A 481 17.60 -14.18 -1.07
N SER A 482 16.34 -13.73 -0.96
CA SER A 482 15.19 -14.59 -0.70
C SER A 482 14.17 -14.59 -1.85
N LYS A 483 13.27 -15.56 -1.86
CA LYS A 483 12.24 -15.73 -2.89
C LYS A 483 11.35 -14.49 -2.99
N THR A 484 11.13 -13.98 -4.20
CA THR A 484 10.33 -12.78 -4.46
C THR A 484 8.80 -13.00 -4.39
N TYR A 485 8.04 -11.91 -4.45
CA TYR A 485 6.59 -11.88 -4.24
C TYR A 485 5.78 -12.76 -5.22
N GLY A 486 6.14 -12.75 -6.52
CA GLY A 486 5.48 -13.51 -7.57
C GLY A 486 4.42 -12.76 -8.36
N LYS A 487 4.54 -11.44 -8.52
CA LYS A 487 3.62 -10.63 -9.34
C LYS A 487 4.16 -10.45 -10.75
N ALA A 488 3.58 -11.17 -11.72
CA ALA A 488 3.90 -11.08 -13.14
C ALA A 488 2.71 -10.63 -13.99
N THR A 489 1.80 -9.82 -13.43
CA THR A 489 0.66 -9.24 -14.13
C THR A 489 0.83 -7.73 -14.30
N ILE A 490 0.33 -7.20 -15.41
CA ILE A 490 0.43 -5.78 -15.77
C ILE A 490 -0.96 -5.18 -15.77
N GLN A 491 -1.07 -4.08 -15.02
CA GLN A 491 -2.29 -3.31 -14.92
C GLN A 491 -2.19 -2.00 -15.68
N GLN A 492 -3.33 -1.53 -16.18
CA GLN A 492 -3.50 -0.18 -16.69
C GLN A 492 -4.67 0.49 -15.97
N ILE A 493 -4.55 1.79 -15.74
CA ILE A 493 -5.66 2.62 -15.25
C ILE A 493 -6.34 3.27 -16.45
N LEU A 494 -7.66 3.08 -16.54
CA LEU A 494 -8.49 3.60 -17.62
C LEU A 494 -9.63 4.43 -17.02
N PRO A 495 -9.91 5.64 -17.55
CA PRO A 495 -11.08 6.40 -17.12
C PRO A 495 -12.36 5.70 -17.56
N LEU A 496 -13.37 5.73 -16.70
CA LEU A 496 -14.73 5.38 -17.07
C LEU A 496 -15.40 6.55 -17.81
N LYS A 497 -16.42 6.24 -18.61
CA LYS A 497 -17.17 7.28 -19.33
C LYS A 497 -17.92 8.19 -18.35
N ASN A 498 -18.24 9.40 -18.80
CA ASN A 498 -19.04 10.39 -18.05
C ASN A 498 -18.42 10.79 -16.69
N ASP A 499 -17.08 10.74 -16.57
CA ASP A 499 -16.33 11.06 -15.35
C ASP A 499 -16.76 10.24 -14.12
N LEU A 500 -17.25 9.01 -14.34
CA LEU A 500 -17.74 8.10 -13.30
C LEU A 500 -16.63 7.31 -12.58
N GLY A 501 -15.42 7.87 -12.51
CA GLY A 501 -14.25 7.25 -11.88
C GLY A 501 -13.31 6.55 -12.87
N PHE A 502 -12.48 5.67 -12.34
CA PHE A 502 -11.42 4.96 -13.06
C PHE A 502 -11.45 3.48 -12.72
N ILE A 503 -10.98 2.65 -13.65
CA ILE A 503 -10.74 1.24 -13.41
C ILE A 503 -9.27 0.93 -13.63
N LYS A 504 -8.66 0.33 -12.62
CA LYS A 504 -7.37 -0.33 -12.73
C LYS A 504 -7.64 -1.78 -13.10
N ILE A 505 -7.17 -2.21 -14.26
CA ILE A 505 -7.50 -3.52 -14.83
C ILE A 505 -6.23 -4.26 -15.24
N THR A 506 -6.15 -5.55 -14.89
CA THR A 506 -5.09 -6.43 -15.39
C THR A 506 -5.34 -6.76 -16.85
N LEU A 507 -4.44 -6.35 -17.75
CA LEU A 507 -4.57 -6.54 -19.21
C LEU A 507 -3.64 -7.62 -19.75
N GLU A 508 -2.46 -7.76 -19.13
CA GLU A 508 -1.40 -8.61 -19.65
C GLU A 508 -0.73 -9.42 -18.53
N LYS A 509 -0.19 -10.57 -18.92
CA LYS A 509 0.69 -11.38 -18.09
C LYS A 509 2.08 -11.46 -18.69
N MET A 510 3.08 -11.43 -17.81
CA MET A 510 4.49 -11.37 -18.12
C MET A 510 5.19 -12.73 -17.96
N TYR A 511 6.15 -12.94 -18.85
CA TYR A 511 6.99 -14.12 -18.93
C TYR A 511 8.44 -13.69 -19.17
N GLY A 512 9.39 -14.46 -18.63
CA GLY A 512 10.77 -14.41 -19.11
C GLY A 512 10.83 -14.75 -20.59
N PHE A 513 11.86 -14.30 -21.31
CA PHE A 513 11.94 -14.54 -22.75
C PHE A 513 12.21 -16.00 -23.12
N LYS A 514 12.57 -16.84 -22.13
CA LYS A 514 12.60 -18.31 -22.25
C LYS A 514 11.20 -18.97 -22.16
N GLY A 515 10.16 -18.19 -21.85
CA GLY A 515 8.76 -18.64 -21.83
C GLY A 515 8.19 -18.97 -20.45
N ASN A 516 8.98 -18.91 -19.37
CA ASN A 516 8.51 -19.21 -18.01
C ASN A 516 7.93 -17.97 -17.34
N SER A 517 6.81 -18.10 -16.62
CA SER A 517 6.28 -17.03 -15.75
C SER A 517 6.68 -17.27 -14.28
N HIS A 518 6.89 -16.17 -13.56
CA HIS A 518 7.07 -16.16 -12.10
C HIS A 518 5.76 -15.83 -11.36
N GLN A 519 4.64 -15.66 -12.07
CA GLN A 519 3.33 -15.40 -11.46
C GLN A 519 3.00 -16.44 -10.38
N ALA A 520 2.58 -15.98 -9.20
CA ALA A 520 2.24 -16.79 -8.01
C ALA A 520 3.35 -17.70 -7.48
N LYS A 521 4.54 -17.70 -8.10
CA LYS A 521 5.69 -18.50 -7.69
C LYS A 521 6.86 -17.64 -7.23
N GLY A 522 6.98 -16.40 -7.66
CA GLY A 522 8.18 -15.61 -7.46
C GLY A 522 9.36 -16.11 -8.27
N ILE A 523 10.44 -15.36 -8.17
CA ILE A 523 11.77 -15.70 -8.63
C ILE A 523 12.50 -16.31 -7.45
N VAL A 524 12.91 -17.57 -7.62
CA VAL A 524 13.87 -18.22 -6.73
C VAL A 524 15.26 -17.70 -7.11
N PRO A 525 16.00 -17.09 -6.17
CA PRO A 525 17.38 -16.63 -6.41
C PRO A 525 18.32 -17.75 -6.86
N ASP A 526 19.39 -17.38 -7.57
CA ASP A 526 20.46 -18.31 -7.96
C ASP A 526 21.28 -18.77 -6.74
N ILE A 527 21.37 -17.92 -5.71
CA ILE A 527 21.97 -18.23 -4.39
C ILE A 527 21.03 -17.70 -3.31
N GLU A 528 20.46 -18.61 -2.52
CA GLU A 528 19.47 -18.29 -1.49
C GLU A 528 20.10 -18.21 -0.10
N PHE A 529 19.72 -17.20 0.68
CA PHE A 529 19.97 -17.12 2.11
C PHE A 529 18.78 -16.45 2.81
N PRO A 530 18.45 -16.84 4.06
CA PRO A 530 17.21 -16.41 4.70
C PRO A 530 17.29 -14.95 5.17
N ASN A 531 16.18 -14.24 5.05
CA ASN A 531 15.94 -12.93 5.65
C ASN A 531 14.90 -13.03 6.77
N LEU A 532 14.62 -11.91 7.45
CA LEU A 532 13.49 -11.85 8.37
C LEU A 532 12.18 -12.10 7.60
N TYR A 533 11.28 -12.86 8.22
CA TYR A 533 9.97 -13.24 7.67
C TYR A 533 9.99 -14.26 6.51
N THR A 534 11.15 -14.79 6.10
CA THR A 534 11.22 -15.93 5.17
C THR A 534 10.30 -17.06 5.63
N GLY A 535 9.37 -17.48 4.75
CA GLY A 535 8.45 -18.61 4.97
C GLY A 535 7.21 -18.30 5.80
N ILE A 536 7.03 -17.05 6.23
CA ILE A 536 5.82 -16.58 6.94
C ILE A 536 4.84 -15.92 5.96
N GLU A 537 5.34 -15.38 4.84
CA GLU A 537 4.54 -14.62 3.89
C GLU A 537 3.94 -15.50 2.79
N ASP A 538 2.69 -15.22 2.44
CA ASP A 538 1.95 -16.00 1.45
C ASP A 538 2.24 -15.58 -0.02
N GLY A 539 2.90 -14.42 -0.22
CA GLY A 539 3.20 -13.83 -1.53
C GLY A 539 1.96 -13.62 -2.41
N GLU A 540 2.14 -13.57 -3.73
CA GLU A 540 1.02 -13.46 -4.68
C GLU A 540 0.03 -14.63 -4.57
N SER A 541 0.53 -15.84 -4.27
CA SER A 541 -0.30 -17.04 -4.11
C SER A 541 -1.25 -17.02 -2.91
N GLY A 542 -1.01 -16.13 -1.94
CA GLY A 542 -1.88 -15.92 -0.79
C GLY A 542 -3.14 -15.12 -1.09
N ASN A 543 -3.15 -14.37 -2.20
CA ASN A 543 -4.26 -13.52 -2.56
C ASN A 543 -5.42 -14.34 -3.13
N ALA A 544 -6.67 -13.99 -2.78
CA ALA A 544 -7.83 -14.57 -3.44
C ALA A 544 -7.81 -14.26 -4.95
N ASN A 545 -8.32 -15.17 -5.77
CA ASN A 545 -8.45 -14.99 -7.23
C ASN A 545 -7.15 -14.70 -7.99
N PHE A 546 -5.97 -14.96 -7.41
CA PHE A 546 -4.70 -14.77 -8.10
C PHE A 546 -4.65 -15.49 -9.45
N ILE A 547 -4.06 -14.86 -10.47
CA ILE A 547 -3.87 -15.48 -11.78
C ILE A 547 -2.84 -16.61 -11.65
N LYS A 548 -3.18 -17.82 -12.11
CA LYS A 548 -2.32 -19.01 -11.97
C LYS A 548 -1.06 -18.91 -12.82
N ASN A 549 0.01 -19.61 -12.40
CA ASN A 549 1.24 -19.72 -13.19
C ASN A 549 1.05 -20.61 -14.44
N ASP A 550 1.72 -20.27 -15.54
CA ASP A 550 1.81 -21.07 -16.76
C ASP A 550 3.05 -20.67 -17.59
N THR A 551 3.21 -21.27 -18.77
CA THR A 551 4.31 -21.00 -19.70
C THR A 551 3.81 -20.53 -21.05
N VAL A 552 4.65 -19.79 -21.79
CA VAL A 552 4.37 -19.34 -23.14
C VAL A 552 5.48 -19.77 -24.10
N LEU A 553 5.08 -20.23 -25.29
CA LEU A 553 6.01 -20.45 -26.40
C LEU A 553 5.88 -19.31 -27.40
N LYS A 554 7.00 -18.65 -27.68
CA LYS A 554 7.16 -17.69 -28.79
C LYS A 554 8.59 -17.81 -29.34
N ASN A 555 8.71 -17.89 -30.66
CA ASN A 555 10.03 -17.91 -31.29
C ASN A 555 10.72 -16.57 -31.06
N VAL A 556 11.82 -16.62 -30.32
CA VAL A 556 12.73 -15.50 -30.11
C VAL A 556 13.94 -15.73 -31.00
N TYR A 557 14.12 -14.88 -32.01
CA TYR A 557 15.32 -14.88 -32.85
C TYR A 557 16.47 -14.18 -32.12
N PHE A 558 17.02 -14.85 -31.11
CA PHE A 558 18.14 -14.39 -30.29
C PHE A 558 18.97 -15.59 -29.84
N LYS A 559 20.30 -15.48 -29.91
CA LYS A 559 21.19 -16.53 -29.39
C LYS A 559 21.19 -16.42 -27.87
N ILE A 560 20.47 -17.33 -27.21
CA ILE A 560 20.43 -17.41 -25.75
C ILE A 560 21.86 -17.67 -25.24
N PRO A 561 22.40 -16.86 -24.32
CA PRO A 561 23.69 -17.11 -23.71
C PRO A 561 23.73 -18.46 -22.98
N ALA A 562 24.88 -19.12 -22.97
CA ALA A 562 25.04 -20.39 -22.24
C ALA A 562 24.83 -20.15 -20.74
N THR A 563 24.04 -21.01 -20.09
CA THR A 563 23.76 -20.94 -18.65
C THR A 563 25.06 -20.95 -17.85
N ALA A 564 25.23 -19.98 -16.95
CA ALA A 564 26.35 -19.95 -16.03
C ALA A 564 26.14 -20.98 -14.90
N ASN A 565 27.19 -21.70 -14.52
CA ASN A 565 27.15 -22.58 -13.34
C ASN A 565 27.55 -21.78 -12.08
N HIS A 566 26.66 -21.74 -11.10
CA HIS A 566 26.84 -21.05 -9.82
C HIS A 566 26.98 -22.02 -8.62
N ASP A 567 27.12 -23.33 -8.83
CA ASP A 567 27.19 -24.35 -7.78
C ASP A 567 28.34 -24.10 -6.80
N ASN A 568 29.50 -23.68 -7.30
CA ASN A 568 30.65 -23.35 -6.47
C ASN A 568 30.36 -22.13 -5.57
N LEU A 569 29.80 -21.06 -6.15
CA LEU A 569 29.40 -19.86 -5.40
C LEU A 569 28.34 -20.19 -4.34
N ARG A 570 27.36 -21.03 -4.69
CA ARG A 570 26.32 -21.52 -3.78
C ARG A 570 26.94 -22.29 -2.61
N THR A 571 27.88 -23.18 -2.89
CA THR A 571 28.58 -23.98 -1.86
C THR A 571 29.37 -23.08 -0.91
N GLN A 572 30.10 -22.09 -1.45
CA GLN A 572 30.86 -21.12 -0.66
C GLN A 572 29.95 -20.26 0.22
N SER A 573 28.84 -19.77 -0.34
CA SER A 573 27.84 -18.99 0.40
C SER A 573 27.18 -19.81 1.52
N LEU A 574 26.77 -21.05 1.23
CA LEU A 574 26.22 -21.96 2.24
C LEU A 574 27.19 -22.20 3.41
N ALA A 575 28.47 -22.45 3.11
CA ALA A 575 29.47 -22.66 4.15
C ALA A 575 29.65 -21.45 5.08
N ARG A 576 29.56 -20.22 4.55
CA ARG A 576 29.61 -18.98 5.35
C ARG A 576 28.34 -18.79 6.18
N THR A 577 27.19 -18.98 5.55
CA THR A 577 25.89 -18.69 6.15
C THR A 577 25.46 -19.71 7.20
N GLU A 578 25.88 -20.98 7.11
CA GLU A 578 25.60 -22.02 8.09
C GLU A 578 26.10 -21.68 9.50
N ASN A 579 27.22 -20.97 9.61
CA ASN A 579 27.84 -20.61 10.88
C ASN A 579 27.65 -19.14 11.27
N ASN A 580 27.05 -18.32 10.42
CA ASN A 580 26.79 -16.91 10.67
C ASN A 580 25.76 -16.73 11.81
N LYS A 581 26.11 -15.89 12.79
CA LYS A 581 25.28 -15.64 13.99
C LYS A 581 23.97 -14.91 13.66
N ALA A 582 24.01 -13.93 12.76
CA ALA A 582 22.81 -13.19 12.32
C ALA A 582 21.83 -14.14 11.65
N ILE A 583 22.30 -14.97 10.72
CA ILE A 583 21.47 -15.94 9.98
C ILE A 583 20.86 -16.99 10.90
N LYS A 584 21.63 -17.54 11.86
CA LYS A 584 21.07 -18.44 12.89
C LYS A 584 19.98 -17.76 13.72
N THR A 585 20.18 -16.48 14.06
CA THR A 585 19.21 -15.69 14.81
C THR A 585 17.93 -15.48 14.00
N ILE A 586 18.04 -15.09 12.73
CA ILE A 586 16.91 -14.93 11.80
C ILE A 586 16.11 -16.23 11.66
N LYS A 587 16.77 -17.36 11.42
CA LYS A 587 16.08 -18.67 11.33
C LYS A 587 15.30 -18.99 12.61
N ASN A 588 15.86 -18.68 13.77
CA ASN A 588 15.19 -18.87 15.06
C ASN A 588 14.00 -17.91 15.23
N ILE A 589 14.15 -16.62 14.87
CA ILE A 589 13.06 -15.64 14.89
C ILE A 589 11.91 -16.11 14.01
N ASN A 590 12.18 -16.44 12.74
CA ASN A 590 11.16 -16.87 11.80
C ASN A 590 10.43 -18.14 12.29
N SER A 591 11.18 -19.12 12.81
CA SER A 591 10.58 -20.35 13.34
C SER A 591 9.68 -20.08 14.55
N ASN A 592 10.12 -19.25 15.50
CA ASN A 592 9.35 -18.92 16.69
C ASN A 592 8.14 -18.04 16.36
N LEU A 593 8.28 -17.11 15.42
CA LEU A 593 7.19 -16.28 14.92
C LEU A 593 6.13 -17.14 14.21
N LEU A 594 6.54 -18.04 13.32
CA LEU A 594 5.62 -18.96 12.65
C LEU A 594 4.87 -19.83 13.66
N ASN A 595 5.57 -20.36 14.68
CA ASN A 595 4.95 -21.12 15.76
C ASN A 595 3.94 -20.27 16.55
N TYR A 596 4.28 -19.02 16.86
CA TYR A 596 3.40 -18.10 17.56
C TYR A 596 2.13 -17.79 16.75
N LEU A 597 2.27 -17.49 15.45
CA LEU A 597 1.17 -17.17 14.53
C LEU A 597 0.23 -18.36 14.32
N ASN A 598 0.78 -19.58 14.23
CA ASN A 598 -0.01 -20.80 14.04
C ASN A 598 -0.62 -21.35 15.33
N SER A 599 -0.15 -20.91 16.49
CA SER A 599 -0.68 -21.39 17.78
C SER A 599 -2.08 -20.84 18.08
N GLN A 600 -3.00 -21.72 18.48
CA GLN A 600 -4.25 -21.32 19.10
C GLN A 600 -3.99 -20.96 20.56
N ARG A 601 -4.17 -19.69 20.92
CA ARG A 601 -3.88 -19.13 22.23
C ARG A 601 -5.18 -18.69 22.90
N LYS A 602 -5.52 -19.32 24.02
CA LYS A 602 -6.63 -18.94 24.90
C LYS A 602 -6.08 -18.19 26.10
N LEU A 603 -6.38 -16.90 26.20
CA LEU A 603 -5.84 -16.02 27.24
C LEU A 603 -6.96 -15.55 28.17
N ALA A 604 -6.64 -15.45 29.46
CA ALA A 604 -7.54 -14.80 30.41
C ALA A 604 -7.56 -13.29 30.13
N LEU A 605 -8.73 -12.66 30.22
CA LEU A 605 -8.88 -11.23 30.01
C LEU A 605 -8.47 -10.47 31.28
N SER A 606 -7.16 -10.47 31.54
CA SER A 606 -6.50 -9.80 32.66
C SER A 606 -5.21 -9.14 32.19
N VAL A 607 -4.75 -8.13 32.95
CA VAL A 607 -3.48 -7.45 32.66
C VAL A 607 -2.32 -8.44 32.66
N GLU A 608 -2.27 -9.35 33.62
CA GLU A 608 -1.20 -10.33 33.75
C GLU A 608 -1.12 -11.30 32.56
N SER A 609 -2.27 -11.85 32.14
CA SER A 609 -2.30 -12.83 31.05
C SER A 609 -1.97 -12.20 29.70
N LEU A 610 -2.51 -11.02 29.39
CA LEU A 610 -2.20 -10.32 28.14
C LEU A 610 -0.78 -9.74 28.13
N LYS A 611 -0.27 -9.31 29.30
CA LYS A 611 1.14 -8.91 29.44
C LYS A 611 2.06 -10.09 29.14
N LYS A 612 1.82 -11.25 29.75
CA LYS A 612 2.63 -12.47 29.51
C LYS A 612 2.67 -12.85 28.04
N ASP A 613 1.53 -12.77 27.36
CA ASP A 613 1.43 -13.08 25.94
C ASP A 613 2.19 -12.08 25.06
N ARG A 614 2.05 -10.77 25.33
CA ARG A 614 2.84 -9.73 24.67
C ARG A 614 4.33 -9.89 24.93
N ASP A 615 4.71 -10.20 26.17
CA ASP A 615 6.11 -10.40 26.55
C ASP A 615 6.67 -11.66 25.85
N ASN A 616 5.88 -12.74 25.70
CA ASN A 616 6.26 -13.90 24.88
C ASN A 616 6.46 -13.53 23.40
N PHE A 617 5.59 -12.69 22.83
CA PHE A 617 5.76 -12.20 21.46
C PHE A 617 7.01 -11.33 21.32
N ASN A 618 7.23 -10.39 22.24
CA ASN A 618 8.41 -9.53 22.24
C ASN A 618 9.70 -10.33 22.41
N ALA A 619 9.69 -11.39 23.22
CA ALA A 619 10.82 -12.29 23.44
C ALA A 619 11.30 -13.00 22.17
N ILE A 620 10.44 -13.11 21.14
CA ILE A 620 10.84 -13.61 19.82
C ILE A 620 11.91 -12.69 19.21
N PHE A 621 11.81 -11.38 19.43
CA PHE A 621 12.67 -10.36 18.82
C PHE A 621 13.75 -9.80 19.77
N GLU A 622 13.83 -10.23 21.02
CA GLU A 622 14.80 -9.71 22.01
C GLU A 622 16.28 -9.89 21.63
N LYS A 623 16.59 -10.74 20.63
CA LYS A 623 17.96 -11.01 20.15
C LYS A 623 18.28 -10.34 18.80
N THR A 624 17.51 -9.35 18.36
CA THR A 624 17.74 -8.64 17.08
C THR A 624 19.08 -7.93 17.00
N ASP A 625 19.69 -7.56 18.12
CA ASP A 625 21.05 -6.98 18.16
C ASP A 625 22.11 -7.90 17.54
N ALA A 626 21.84 -9.21 17.47
CA ALA A 626 22.72 -10.16 16.79
C ALA A 626 22.60 -10.14 15.26
N ILE A 627 21.62 -9.39 14.71
CA ILE A 627 21.38 -9.23 13.27
C ILE A 627 22.11 -7.99 12.77
N GLU A 628 21.98 -6.85 13.46
CA GLU A 628 22.62 -5.58 13.09
C GLU A 628 24.02 -5.47 13.71
N MET A 629 24.96 -6.27 13.18
CA MET A 629 26.36 -6.24 13.62
C MET A 629 27.23 -5.59 12.55
N LYS A 630 28.00 -4.56 12.95
CA LYS A 630 29.00 -3.98 12.05
C LYS A 630 30.03 -5.04 11.68
N HIS A 631 30.16 -5.32 10.40
CA HIS A 631 31.14 -6.29 9.89
C HIS A 631 32.40 -5.58 9.37
N GLU A 632 33.54 -6.28 9.35
CA GLU A 632 34.84 -5.72 8.90
C GLU A 632 35.12 -6.00 7.41
N THR A 633 34.13 -6.50 6.68
CA THR A 633 34.28 -6.97 5.29
C THR A 633 34.53 -5.83 4.29
N PHE A 634 33.93 -4.68 4.53
CA PHE A 634 34.12 -3.47 3.73
C PHE A 634 33.77 -2.21 4.54
N GLU A 635 34.31 -1.07 4.10
CA GLU A 635 33.87 0.26 4.52
C GLU A 635 32.88 0.83 3.48
N VAL A 636 31.84 1.53 3.93
CA VAL A 636 30.86 2.18 3.03
C VAL A 636 31.27 3.63 2.80
N VAL A 637 31.62 3.98 1.56
CA VAL A 637 32.15 5.29 1.20
C VAL A 637 31.25 6.00 0.20
N ASN A 638 30.97 7.28 0.47
CA ASN A 638 30.31 8.18 -0.49
C ASN A 638 31.24 8.57 -1.63
N LEU A 639 30.68 8.79 -2.82
CA LEU A 639 31.38 9.47 -3.91
C LEU A 639 31.65 10.94 -3.58
N GLU A 640 32.68 11.51 -4.20
CA GLU A 640 33.19 12.83 -3.85
C GLU A 640 32.19 13.96 -4.15
N ASP A 641 31.48 13.87 -5.27
CA ASP A 641 30.43 14.82 -5.66
C ASP A 641 29.30 14.88 -4.61
N TYR A 642 28.95 13.72 -4.04
CA TYR A 642 27.91 13.67 -3.03
C TYR A 642 28.38 14.26 -1.70
N LYS A 643 29.66 14.08 -1.33
CA LYS A 643 30.22 14.72 -0.11
C LYS A 643 30.07 16.24 -0.13
N GLU A 644 30.24 16.87 -1.29
CA GLU A 644 30.00 18.31 -1.44
C GLU A 644 28.54 18.67 -1.12
N ILE A 645 27.58 17.91 -1.65
CA ILE A 645 26.15 18.12 -1.37
C ILE A 645 25.86 17.96 0.13
N LEU A 646 26.44 16.95 0.77
CA LEU A 646 26.25 16.70 2.21
C LEU A 646 26.82 17.82 3.08
N ALA A 647 27.91 18.47 2.66
CA ALA A 647 28.50 19.59 3.40
C ALA A 647 27.55 20.80 3.50
N TYR A 648 26.73 21.03 2.47
CA TYR A 648 25.77 22.14 2.43
C TYR A 648 24.38 21.76 2.95
N ASN A 649 24.00 20.48 2.93
CA ASN A 649 22.67 20.01 3.32
C ASN A 649 22.69 19.07 4.54
N LYS A 650 22.49 19.64 5.73
CA LYS A 650 22.47 18.90 7.02
C LYS A 650 21.42 17.78 7.08
N ASN A 651 20.26 17.95 6.45
CA ASN A 651 19.23 16.91 6.43
C ASN A 651 19.67 15.71 5.59
N LYS A 652 20.24 15.96 4.40
CA LYS A 652 20.83 14.89 3.58
C LYS A 652 22.01 14.22 4.26
N ALA A 653 22.85 14.98 4.97
CA ALA A 653 23.96 14.41 5.75
C ALA A 653 23.46 13.43 6.83
N LYS A 654 22.37 13.77 7.52
CA LYS A 654 21.73 12.91 8.51
C LYS A 654 21.11 11.66 7.89
N LEU A 655 20.38 11.79 6.77
CA LEU A 655 19.81 10.64 6.06
C LEU A 655 20.92 9.71 5.54
N ASN A 656 22.00 10.28 5.02
CA ASN A 656 23.13 9.52 4.52
C ASN A 656 23.86 8.74 5.61
N SER A 657 24.00 9.30 6.82
CA SER A 657 24.64 8.58 7.92
C SER A 657 23.81 7.38 8.38
N TYR A 658 22.48 7.46 8.31
CA TYR A 658 21.60 6.30 8.52
C TYR A 658 21.75 5.26 7.41
N ALA A 659 21.82 5.68 6.14
CA ALA A 659 22.04 4.78 5.02
C ALA A 659 23.38 4.03 5.15
N ILE A 660 24.49 4.74 5.42
CA ILE A 660 25.81 4.13 5.67
C ILE A 660 25.73 3.12 6.81
N LYS A 661 25.17 3.51 7.96
CA LYS A 661 25.06 2.61 9.11
C LYS A 661 24.26 1.36 8.76
N SER A 662 23.13 1.51 8.06
CA SER A 662 22.29 0.39 7.63
C SER A 662 23.09 -0.57 6.75
N ILE A 663 23.85 -0.06 5.77
CA ILE A 663 24.65 -0.89 4.85
C ILE A 663 25.79 -1.61 5.59
N GLU A 664 26.46 -0.93 6.53
CA GLU A 664 27.58 -1.51 7.30
C GLU A 664 27.18 -2.59 8.30
N THR A 665 25.89 -2.67 8.66
CA THR A 665 25.36 -3.63 9.65
C THR A 665 24.47 -4.69 9.02
N ASP A 666 24.28 -4.66 7.70
CA ASP A 666 23.37 -5.57 6.99
C ASP A 666 24.11 -6.82 6.49
N HIS A 667 23.86 -7.93 7.18
CA HIS A 667 24.43 -9.23 6.84
C HIS A 667 24.06 -9.75 5.43
N GLU A 668 22.93 -9.35 4.84
CA GLU A 668 22.55 -9.75 3.47
C GLU A 668 23.41 -9.01 2.46
N ILE A 669 23.69 -7.72 2.69
CA ILE A 669 24.63 -6.94 1.88
C ILE A 669 26.05 -7.49 2.06
N GLU A 670 26.45 -7.85 3.28
CA GLU A 670 27.74 -8.48 3.54
C GLU A 670 27.93 -9.77 2.72
N GLU A 671 26.97 -10.68 2.79
CA GLU A 671 27.05 -11.95 2.07
C GLU A 671 26.98 -11.71 0.55
N THR A 672 26.17 -10.76 0.10
CA THR A 672 26.11 -10.35 -1.31
C THR A 672 27.46 -9.81 -1.80
N TYR A 673 28.15 -9.01 -0.99
CA TYR A 673 29.51 -8.54 -1.28
C TYR A 673 30.49 -9.71 -1.42
N ARG A 674 30.42 -10.69 -0.53
CA ARG A 674 31.28 -11.90 -0.62
C ARG A 674 30.99 -12.71 -1.88
N ILE A 675 29.72 -12.90 -2.23
CA ILE A 675 29.29 -13.60 -3.45
C ILE A 675 29.81 -12.91 -4.71
N ILE A 676 29.66 -11.59 -4.84
CA ILE A 676 30.15 -10.88 -6.03
C ILE A 676 31.68 -10.92 -6.12
N SER A 677 32.37 -10.88 -4.98
CA SER A 677 33.83 -11.00 -4.96
C SER A 677 34.31 -12.40 -5.37
N ASP A 678 33.66 -13.45 -4.88
CA ASP A 678 33.92 -14.83 -5.32
C ASP A 678 33.64 -14.98 -6.83
N TYR A 679 32.56 -14.37 -7.32
CA TYR A 679 32.20 -14.40 -8.73
C TYR A 679 33.25 -13.69 -9.61
N ILE A 680 33.73 -12.51 -9.19
CA ILE A 680 34.80 -11.78 -9.89
C ILE A 680 36.08 -12.63 -9.94
N LYS A 681 36.44 -13.28 -8.84
CA LYS A 681 37.61 -14.19 -8.79
C LYS A 681 37.43 -15.39 -9.71
N GLN A 682 36.23 -15.98 -9.75
CA GLN A 682 35.91 -17.10 -10.65
C GLN A 682 36.01 -16.70 -12.12
N LEU A 683 35.61 -15.47 -12.49
CA LEU A 683 35.74 -14.96 -13.86
C LEU A 683 37.18 -14.65 -14.28
N ALA A 684 38.09 -14.47 -13.31
CA ALA A 684 39.50 -14.21 -13.56
C ALA A 684 40.35 -15.48 -13.75
N GLN A 685 39.78 -16.66 -13.44
CA GLN A 685 40.36 -17.99 -13.67
C GLN A 685 39.97 -18.51 -15.05
#